data_AF-A0A1Y3RKK0-F1
#
_entry.id   AF-A0A1Y3RKK0-F1
#
_cell.length_a   1.000
_cell.length_b   1.000
_cell.length_c   1.000
_cell.angle_alpha   90.00
_cell.angle_beta   90.00
_cell.angle_gamma   90.00
#
_symmetry.space_group_name_H-M   'P 1'
#
loop_
_entity.id
_entity.type
_entity.pdbx_description
1 polymer ?
#
loop_
_entity_poly.entity_id
_entity_poly.type
_entity_poly.pdbx_seq_one_letter_code
_entity_poly.pdbx_strand_id
1 'polypeptide(L)'
;MSKEIIKENVVAAPTLFIGVGGTGCNIVKRVAEMCRPGEKENINFVCLDTNVNDLSDIAKSSAHIYYVQTSNTQTVGDYLDYDQDALKNWFPKNAVMYDKTVSEGAGQVRAISRLALNATIKTGKLKPLYDAIDDLFRKDGKALKQAMRIVIASTASGGTGSGIILPLSMIVRDYVNTKYPNTSLIVRSVILLPETLDSVIDSTAERESQRRNAYATIKEINAFMMKGSGFMDVGDSDLSRYKDLHIDFANPGTNELKRLSLLPFDFCFLMDGQNAEDTTMANLEQYKAQAAQALYEQNIGPMQANAFSVEDNIIKEMSNPGNLGRNRFGGIGAGVIRYPYEDIADYIAYGWAMDSIGGEGDVAKWSKYDHAYDVAKQDAIKKGLSQSEIPTRGEVYTGKLRTATDNFSKDLNARFLSDADKRIKNFFKAVDEEMIASLSTDSAIRATRDAANALATEIDYEDENNRGHAVENKDKLRNYEAMLRSRAKKVAANAAEALFMNENKTINEKRPCTLEFLLKNAFGEVCHPNAARYMLYQAKIEMDKRVRTTTSTLHNVILPRLELYAPDAYDTGMFDHEKTKRVEANLDDLCSAEQDPDKRKAIPLFSGGDNKFYEKLNELFPDYHKHIREFGECTAKLEAYTFGSEYLDDLCKMYESFFFSFGDKVQALERRQDDMVDALKFRKGDSTYNVCATRDLLNELVRSTAHQSEEGSMLESDLNGQIFDAVKSNVSFDREIRNADIVENDRSIDIFDDILLGYFKKDVRRRCDAIDVNIIEAIALENRLLSRLKMREEMQDSSKKLIDKVTNEDNVRHICQVIAMGERLAAPSIQRLRNEEAREVKLSAYNKSLLDMRAYRITDLLPKGSAVDTISRYELHFFNALYNLTPDKLSKFSCYSESETGVKNAGLYHNAYVTYSRNIGPDSTKNSLISTHIDKRWDSLSAMPELDFGFQERQMMKIHQALIYGLIHKVITYRFISTAAGGKKVYKYENSDERYVDMIVSNGTLCDEFYEILDSLYISPAVVEDMEKIKEKKRARDKVRNSNYAGTTFAKDLAEFQLDILHDGETSLFEIPIAYYNSLPSSLRFVNEISGLVNAVIQTFKDELAQWENPNDAKFLLCDLLKKQFMLMVDNFEQYETLNRGGKVSENPVIDIIYRRVRASFSTAPEPDDYEQALEEMRARLR
;
A
#
# COMPACT_ATOMS: atom_id res chain seq x y z
N MET A 1 -14.21 -20.04 -18.45
CA MET A 1 -14.17 -18.64 -18.89
C MET A 1 -12.73 -18.18 -19.01
N SER A 2 -12.41 -17.44 -20.06
CA SER A 2 -11.08 -16.82 -20.24
C SER A 2 -10.97 -15.63 -19.30
N LYS A 3 -9.97 -15.63 -18.41
CA LYS A 3 -9.59 -14.47 -17.59
C LYS A 3 -9.46 -13.24 -18.51
N GLU A 4 -10.06 -12.11 -18.16
CA GLU A 4 -10.00 -10.89 -18.98
C GLU A 4 -8.53 -10.53 -19.22
N ILE A 5 -8.09 -10.54 -20.48
CA ILE A 5 -6.71 -10.18 -20.83
C ILE A 5 -6.69 -8.67 -21.04
N ILE A 6 -6.44 -7.94 -19.96
CA ILE A 6 -6.31 -6.50 -19.99
C ILE A 6 -4.90 -6.14 -20.47
N LYS A 7 -4.79 -5.31 -21.51
CA LYS A 7 -3.49 -4.86 -22.03
C LYS A 7 -2.82 -3.94 -21.01
N GLU A 8 -1.50 -3.95 -21.00
CA GLU A 8 -0.70 -3.00 -20.20
C GLU A 8 -0.76 -1.60 -20.83
N ASN A 9 -0.71 -0.56 -19.99
CA ASN A 9 -0.59 0.80 -20.49
C ASN A 9 0.81 1.03 -21.07
N VAL A 10 0.89 1.72 -22.20
CA VAL A 10 2.17 2.02 -22.87
C VAL A 10 2.69 3.36 -22.38
N VAL A 11 3.68 3.32 -21.49
CA VAL A 11 4.36 4.53 -21.00
C VAL A 11 5.57 4.83 -21.90
N ALA A 12 5.34 5.71 -22.89
CA ALA A 12 6.34 6.02 -23.91
C ALA A 12 7.46 6.98 -23.45
N ALA A 13 7.25 7.73 -22.37
CA ALA A 13 8.23 8.69 -21.84
C ALA A 13 8.92 8.12 -20.59
N PRO A 14 10.24 8.27 -20.45
CA PRO A 14 10.95 7.94 -19.21
C PRO A 14 10.35 8.69 -18.02
N THR A 15 9.83 7.96 -17.04
CA THR A 15 9.09 8.55 -15.90
C THR A 15 9.70 8.11 -14.57
N LEU A 16 10.02 9.07 -13.71
CA LEU A 16 10.56 8.84 -12.38
C LEU A 16 9.58 9.34 -11.32
N PHE A 17 9.14 8.46 -10.43
CA PHE A 17 8.37 8.83 -9.25
C PHE A 17 9.29 8.95 -8.04
N ILE A 18 9.18 10.04 -7.30
CA ILE A 18 10.00 10.33 -6.12
C ILE A 18 9.08 10.61 -4.94
N GLY A 19 9.10 9.75 -3.94
CA GLY A 19 8.42 9.95 -2.66
C GLY A 19 9.37 10.61 -1.67
N VAL A 20 8.96 11.72 -1.05
CA VAL A 20 9.79 12.45 -0.07
C VAL A 20 9.08 12.53 1.29
N GLY A 21 9.73 11.99 2.32
CA GLY A 21 9.20 11.80 3.66
C GLY A 21 8.14 10.71 3.73
N GLY A 22 7.79 10.26 4.95
CA GLY A 22 6.98 9.05 5.14
C GLY A 22 5.65 9.04 4.38
N THR A 23 4.95 10.17 4.30
CA THR A 23 3.69 10.24 3.52
C THR A 23 3.94 10.19 2.00
N GLY A 24 4.93 10.92 1.49
CA GLY A 24 5.28 10.91 0.07
C GLY A 24 5.77 9.54 -0.41
N CYS A 25 6.61 8.88 0.40
CA CYS A 25 7.08 7.52 0.17
C CYS A 25 5.94 6.51 0.10
N ASN A 26 4.96 6.60 1.00
CA ASN A 26 3.78 5.73 0.99
C ASN A 26 2.90 5.93 -0.27
N ILE A 27 2.75 7.16 -0.75
CA ILE A 27 2.02 7.46 -1.99
C ILE A 27 2.72 6.78 -3.18
N VAL A 28 4.04 6.95 -3.31
CA VAL A 28 4.81 6.36 -4.42
C VAL A 28 4.84 4.83 -4.35
N LYS A 29 4.93 4.25 -3.15
CA LYS A 29 4.78 2.79 -2.97
C LYS A 29 3.46 2.27 -3.52
N ARG A 30 2.34 2.96 -3.22
CA ARG A 30 1.01 2.60 -3.74
C ARG A 30 0.96 2.68 -5.27
N VAL A 31 1.52 3.74 -5.87
CA VAL A 31 1.61 3.85 -7.34
C VAL A 31 2.39 2.67 -7.92
N ALA A 32 3.51 2.28 -7.30
CA ALA A 32 4.33 1.16 -7.77
C ALA A 32 3.62 -0.20 -7.67
N GLU A 33 2.76 -0.37 -6.66
CA GLU A 33 1.93 -1.57 -6.45
C GLU A 33 0.73 -1.64 -7.41
N MET A 34 0.23 -0.49 -7.89
CA MET A 34 -0.81 -0.42 -8.93
C MET A 34 -0.28 -0.79 -10.34
N CYS A 35 1.03 -0.64 -10.58
CA CYS A 35 1.64 -0.89 -11.88
C CYS A 35 1.76 -2.38 -12.20
N ARG A 36 1.35 -2.76 -13.42
CA ARG A 36 1.55 -4.12 -13.95
C ARG A 36 3.00 -4.35 -14.36
N PRO A 37 3.49 -5.61 -14.43
CA PRO A 37 4.90 -5.89 -14.69
C PRO A 37 5.51 -5.22 -15.93
N GLY A 38 4.83 -5.22 -17.08
CA GLY A 38 5.36 -4.59 -18.30
C GLY A 38 5.14 -3.08 -18.39
N GLU A 39 4.32 -2.47 -17.53
CA GLU A 39 4.22 -1.00 -17.42
C GLU A 39 5.50 -0.38 -16.83
N LYS A 40 6.30 -1.18 -16.11
CA LYS A 40 7.48 -0.75 -15.35
C LYS A 40 8.75 -0.61 -16.21
N GLU A 41 8.70 -0.87 -17.51
CA GLU A 41 9.88 -0.83 -18.37
C GLU A 41 10.55 0.56 -18.35
N ASN A 42 9.74 1.61 -18.50
CA ASN A 42 10.16 3.03 -18.57
C ASN A 42 9.83 3.82 -17.29
N ILE A 43 9.62 3.13 -16.18
CA ILE A 43 9.26 3.74 -14.90
C ILE A 43 10.20 3.29 -13.80
N ASN A 44 10.76 4.25 -13.06
CA ASN A 44 11.50 3.98 -11.83
C ASN A 44 10.85 4.70 -10.65
N PHE A 45 11.01 4.12 -9.46
CA PHE A 45 10.45 4.61 -8.21
C PHE A 45 11.57 4.85 -7.20
N VAL A 46 11.57 6.00 -6.54
CA VAL A 46 12.57 6.39 -5.53
C VAL A 46 11.87 6.89 -4.27
N CYS A 47 12.31 6.43 -3.10
CA CYS A 47 11.82 6.90 -1.80
C CYS A 47 12.96 7.53 -0.99
N LEU A 48 12.75 8.75 -0.47
CA LEU A 48 13.71 9.47 0.35
C LEU A 48 13.11 9.79 1.72
N ASP A 49 13.75 9.32 2.78
CA ASP A 49 13.32 9.63 4.14
C ASP A 49 14.50 9.73 5.12
N THR A 50 14.25 10.46 6.22
CA THR A 50 15.08 10.52 7.42
C THR A 50 14.80 9.39 8.39
N ASN A 51 13.63 8.73 8.33
CA ASN A 51 13.27 7.65 9.26
C ASN A 51 13.58 6.27 8.68
N VAL A 52 14.35 5.45 9.41
CA VAL A 52 14.76 4.10 8.98
C VAL A 52 13.59 3.13 8.94
N ASN A 53 12.65 3.24 9.89
CA ASN A 53 11.52 2.31 9.99
C ASN A 53 10.61 2.42 8.77
N ASP A 54 10.31 3.65 8.35
CA ASP A 54 9.48 3.92 7.17
C ASP A 54 10.11 3.33 5.90
N LEU A 55 11.44 3.37 5.76
CA LEU A 55 12.16 2.76 4.63
C LEU A 55 12.15 1.23 4.67
N SER A 56 12.18 0.62 5.86
CA SER A 56 12.13 -0.84 6.01
C SER A 56 10.81 -1.44 5.53
N ASP A 57 9.70 -0.72 5.69
CA ASP A 57 8.38 -1.14 5.19
C ASP A 57 8.23 -0.95 3.68
N ILE A 58 9.00 -0.05 3.07
CA ILE A 58 9.07 0.12 1.62
C ILE A 58 9.87 -1.03 0.99
N ALA A 59 10.93 -1.51 1.66
CA ALA A 59 11.71 -2.66 1.20
C ALA A 59 10.90 -3.97 1.10
N LYS A 60 9.76 -4.05 1.80
CA LYS A 60 8.81 -5.18 1.71
C LYS A 60 7.84 -5.08 0.53
N SER A 61 7.88 -4.02 -0.28
CA SER A 61 7.00 -3.88 -1.44
C SER A 61 7.30 -4.94 -2.50
N SER A 62 6.27 -5.35 -3.25
CA SER A 62 6.42 -6.27 -4.38
C SER A 62 7.10 -5.62 -5.60
N ALA A 63 7.20 -4.28 -5.63
CA ALA A 63 7.86 -3.53 -6.69
C ALA A 63 9.30 -3.15 -6.33
N HIS A 64 10.18 -3.08 -7.34
CA HIS A 64 11.53 -2.55 -7.15
C HIS A 64 11.48 -1.03 -6.94
N ILE A 65 11.91 -0.59 -5.75
CA ILE A 65 11.94 0.82 -5.36
C ILE A 65 13.36 1.13 -4.85
N TYR A 66 14.00 2.13 -5.46
CA TYR A 66 15.27 2.66 -4.96
C TYR A 66 14.99 3.47 -3.70
N TYR A 67 15.86 3.41 -2.70
CA TYR A 67 15.69 4.20 -1.48
C TYR A 67 16.97 4.94 -1.11
N VAL A 68 16.80 6.15 -0.58
CA VAL A 68 17.89 6.98 -0.04
C VAL A 68 17.54 7.37 1.38
N GLN A 69 18.33 6.87 2.33
CA GLN A 69 18.28 7.34 3.70
C GLN A 69 19.08 8.63 3.83
N THR A 70 18.41 9.73 4.18
CA THR A 70 19.05 11.05 4.25
C THR A 70 19.64 11.37 5.62
N SER A 71 19.48 10.49 6.61
CA SER A 71 19.92 10.66 8.00
C SER A 71 20.87 9.56 8.45
N ASN A 72 21.54 9.78 9.58
CA ASN A 72 22.27 8.77 10.34
C ASN A 72 22.07 9.06 11.85
N THR A 73 22.73 8.29 12.71
CA THR A 73 22.62 8.41 14.18
C THR A 73 23.36 9.63 14.77
N GLN A 74 23.87 10.54 13.94
CA GLN A 74 24.53 11.75 14.41
C GLN A 74 23.50 12.81 14.83
N THR A 75 23.93 13.71 15.72
CA THR A 75 23.15 14.85 16.20
C THR A 75 23.23 16.03 15.23
N VAL A 76 22.30 16.97 15.30
CA VAL A 76 22.37 18.20 14.48
C VAL A 76 23.70 18.95 14.69
N GLY A 77 24.21 19.00 15.93
CA GLY A 77 25.51 19.58 16.24
C GLY A 77 26.65 18.93 15.44
N ASP A 78 26.68 17.60 15.40
CA ASP A 78 27.67 16.86 14.62
C ASP A 78 27.60 17.23 13.12
N TYR A 79 26.40 17.33 12.54
CA TYR A 79 26.25 17.72 11.13
C TYR A 79 26.80 19.14 10.88
N LEU A 80 26.56 20.08 11.79
CA LEU A 80 27.03 21.46 11.69
C LEU A 80 28.55 21.59 11.82
N ASP A 81 29.19 20.74 12.62
CA ASP A 81 30.66 20.72 12.73
C ASP A 81 31.33 20.44 11.37
N TYR A 82 30.70 19.61 10.53
CA TYR A 82 31.17 19.24 9.19
C TYR A 82 30.61 20.10 8.03
N ASP A 83 29.67 21.02 8.32
CA ASP A 83 29.07 21.97 7.36
C ASP A 83 29.19 23.41 7.87
N GLN A 84 30.37 23.99 7.66
CA GLN A 84 30.70 25.36 8.08
C GLN A 84 29.85 26.44 7.40
N ASP A 85 29.33 26.16 6.19
CA ASP A 85 28.42 27.06 5.50
C ASP A 85 27.06 27.10 6.22
N ALA A 86 26.50 25.93 6.53
CA ALA A 86 25.26 25.83 7.30
C ALA A 86 25.36 26.54 8.65
N LEU A 87 26.41 26.25 9.43
CA LEU A 87 26.62 26.82 10.76
C LEU A 87 26.71 28.36 10.76
N LYS A 88 27.32 28.95 9.72
CA LYS A 88 27.57 30.40 9.66
C LYS A 88 26.43 31.14 8.98
N ASN A 89 25.92 30.64 7.86
CA ASN A 89 25.17 31.45 6.91
C ASN A 89 23.66 31.24 6.97
N TRP A 90 23.16 30.01 6.95
CA TRP A 90 21.73 29.76 6.73
C TRP A 90 21.02 28.94 7.81
N PHE A 91 21.72 28.11 8.59
CA PHE A 91 21.07 27.30 9.63
C PHE A 91 20.73 28.15 10.87
N PRO A 92 19.55 27.97 11.49
CA PRO A 92 19.18 28.67 12.72
C PRO A 92 19.99 28.14 13.91
N LYS A 93 20.70 29.03 14.63
CA LYS A 93 21.48 28.65 15.82
C LYS A 93 20.54 28.47 17.00
N ASN A 94 20.41 27.26 17.54
CA ASN A 94 19.61 26.98 18.73
C ASN A 94 20.23 25.81 19.51
N ALA A 95 20.61 26.06 20.77
CA ALA A 95 21.34 25.08 21.59
C ALA A 95 20.53 23.78 21.83
N VAL A 96 19.21 23.88 21.99
CA VAL A 96 18.34 22.71 22.24
C VAL A 96 18.28 21.80 21.01
N MET A 97 18.42 22.36 19.80
CA MET A 97 18.38 21.56 18.58
C MET A 97 19.66 20.78 18.32
N TYR A 98 20.80 21.24 18.83
CA TYR A 98 22.09 20.61 18.52
C TYR A 98 22.19 19.18 19.04
N ASP A 99 21.56 18.87 20.17
CA ASP A 99 21.54 17.52 20.75
C ASP A 99 20.52 16.58 20.07
N LYS A 100 19.70 17.07 19.14
CA LYS A 100 18.67 16.26 18.48
C LYS A 100 19.30 15.30 17.48
N THR A 101 19.00 14.01 17.60
CA THR A 101 19.38 12.98 16.62
C THR A 101 18.57 13.09 15.33
N VAL A 102 19.23 13.07 14.18
CA VAL A 102 18.57 13.24 12.87
C VAL A 102 17.84 11.97 12.40
N SER A 103 18.29 10.77 12.82
CA SER A 103 17.66 9.48 12.44
C SER A 103 16.26 9.26 12.99
N GLU A 104 15.85 9.99 14.04
CA GLU A 104 14.49 9.95 14.61
C GLU A 104 13.53 10.93 13.90
N GLY A 105 13.98 11.53 12.80
CA GLY A 105 13.22 12.49 12.00
C GLY A 105 13.42 13.95 12.42
N ALA A 106 13.01 14.85 11.53
CA ALA A 106 13.31 16.28 11.63
C ALA A 106 12.51 17.07 12.69
N GLY A 107 11.56 16.43 13.40
CA GLY A 107 10.78 17.10 14.47
C GLY A 107 10.04 18.35 14.00
N GLN A 108 9.55 18.35 12.76
CA GLN A 108 8.89 19.50 12.09
C GLN A 108 9.78 20.71 11.81
N VAL A 109 11.09 20.64 12.05
CA VAL A 109 12.04 21.70 11.73
C VAL A 109 12.63 21.47 10.33
N ARG A 110 12.21 22.29 9.37
CA ARG A 110 12.54 22.12 7.93
C ARG A 110 14.03 22.29 7.62
N ALA A 111 14.73 23.19 8.32
CA ALA A 111 16.16 23.42 8.16
C ALA A 111 17.02 22.18 8.48
N ILE A 112 16.59 21.33 9.43
CA ILE A 112 17.29 20.06 9.76
C ILE A 112 17.27 19.13 8.55
N SER A 113 16.17 19.08 7.80
CA SER A 113 16.05 18.21 6.64
C SER A 113 16.91 18.66 5.46
N ARG A 114 17.05 19.99 5.25
CA ARG A 114 18.04 20.54 4.31
C ARG A 114 19.47 20.17 4.72
N LEU A 115 19.80 20.29 6.01
CA LEU A 115 21.13 19.93 6.54
C LEU A 115 21.45 18.45 6.31
N ALA A 116 20.48 17.57 6.59
CA ALA A 116 20.59 16.14 6.34
C ALA A 116 20.80 15.82 4.85
N LEU A 117 20.07 16.51 3.97
CA LEU A 117 20.24 16.39 2.52
C LEU A 117 21.64 16.85 2.05
N ASN A 118 22.14 17.99 2.56
CA ASN A 118 23.49 18.49 2.26
C ASN A 118 24.57 17.44 2.57
N ALA A 119 24.51 16.83 3.76
CA ALA A 119 25.44 15.78 4.13
C ALA A 119 25.30 14.52 3.27
N THR A 120 24.07 14.15 2.88
CA THR A 120 23.80 13.02 1.98
C THR A 120 24.44 13.24 0.60
N ILE A 121 24.38 14.47 0.09
CA ILE A 121 25.05 14.87 -1.16
C ILE A 121 26.56 14.82 -1.00
N LYS A 122 27.10 15.46 0.05
CA LYS A 122 28.54 15.54 0.32
C LYS A 122 29.19 14.16 0.44
N THR A 123 28.50 13.21 1.08
CA THR A 123 28.95 11.83 1.28
C THR A 123 28.69 10.89 0.08
N GLY A 124 28.05 11.37 -0.99
CA GLY A 124 27.74 10.57 -2.18
C GLY A 124 26.61 9.55 -2.00
N LYS A 125 25.90 9.57 -0.87
CA LYS A 125 24.79 8.65 -0.57
C LYS A 125 23.53 8.89 -1.41
N LEU A 126 23.46 10.02 -2.14
CA LEU A 126 22.38 10.29 -3.10
C LEU A 126 22.46 9.44 -4.37
N LYS A 127 23.52 8.63 -4.54
CA LYS A 127 23.75 7.80 -5.73
C LYS A 127 22.55 6.94 -6.18
N PRO A 128 21.76 6.28 -5.31
CA PRO A 128 20.61 5.49 -5.77
C PRO A 128 19.57 6.30 -6.56
N LEU A 129 19.38 7.59 -6.24
CA LEU A 129 18.52 8.48 -7.02
C LEU A 129 19.08 8.69 -8.43
N TYR A 130 20.39 8.89 -8.55
CA TYR A 130 21.06 9.07 -9.84
C TYR A 130 21.08 7.78 -10.66
N ASP A 131 21.29 6.63 -10.02
CA ASP A 131 21.23 5.32 -10.66
C ASP A 131 19.81 5.07 -11.21
N ALA A 132 18.76 5.43 -10.46
CA ALA A 132 17.37 5.35 -10.93
C ALA A 132 17.10 6.26 -12.14
N ILE A 133 17.71 7.44 -12.20
CA ILE A 133 17.63 8.33 -13.39
C ILE A 133 18.37 7.68 -14.56
N ASP A 134 19.60 7.22 -14.36
CA ASP A 134 20.45 6.64 -15.39
C ASP A 134 19.87 5.37 -16.02
N ASP A 135 19.26 4.51 -15.20
CA ASP A 135 18.65 3.27 -15.67
C ASP A 135 17.46 3.50 -16.61
N LEU A 136 16.78 4.66 -16.50
CA LEU A 136 15.77 5.06 -17.47
C LEU A 136 16.37 5.45 -18.83
N PHE A 137 17.59 6.02 -18.84
CA PHE A 137 18.27 6.41 -20.07
C PHE A 137 19.05 5.27 -20.75
N ARG A 138 19.46 4.24 -20.00
CA ARG A 138 20.20 3.08 -20.55
C ARG A 138 19.32 2.13 -21.37
N LYS A 139 18.01 2.10 -21.13
CA LYS A 139 17.07 1.16 -21.76
C LYS A 139 16.68 1.55 -23.19
N ASP A 140 16.64 2.85 -23.50
CA ASP A 140 16.26 3.35 -24.83
C ASP A 140 17.48 3.54 -25.75
N GLY A 141 17.88 2.48 -26.46
CA GLY A 141 18.81 2.56 -27.59
C GLY A 141 18.26 3.32 -28.82
N LYS A 142 17.04 3.87 -28.73
CA LYS A 142 16.40 4.71 -29.74
C LYS A 142 16.43 6.17 -29.29
N ALA A 143 16.83 7.05 -30.21
CA ALA A 143 16.97 8.49 -29.99
C ALA A 143 15.85 9.11 -29.14
N LEU A 144 16.26 9.81 -28.07
CA LEU A 144 15.52 10.69 -27.15
C LEU A 144 14.48 11.58 -27.87
N LYS A 145 13.28 11.05 -28.14
CA LYS A 145 12.21 11.82 -28.79
C LYS A 145 11.20 12.43 -27.82
N GLN A 146 11.14 11.96 -26.57
CA GLN A 146 10.16 12.43 -25.58
C GLN A 146 10.84 13.00 -24.33
N ALA A 147 10.19 13.98 -23.71
CA ALA A 147 10.65 14.62 -22.47
C ALA A 147 10.63 13.63 -21.30
N MET A 148 11.68 13.60 -20.48
CA MET A 148 11.68 12.89 -19.21
C MET A 148 10.66 13.53 -18.26
N ARG A 149 9.96 12.70 -17.49
CA ARG A 149 8.95 13.14 -16.52
C ARG A 149 9.40 12.78 -15.12
N ILE A 150 9.29 13.73 -14.21
CA ILE A 150 9.61 13.52 -12.81
C ILE A 150 8.40 13.94 -11.99
N VAL A 151 7.95 13.05 -11.13
CA VAL A 151 6.74 13.22 -10.32
C VAL A 151 7.14 13.08 -8.86
N ILE A 152 7.05 14.17 -8.11
CA ILE A 152 7.46 14.21 -6.70
C ILE A 152 6.23 14.25 -5.80
N ALA A 153 6.05 13.26 -4.93
CA ALA A 153 4.99 13.24 -3.93
C ALA A 153 5.56 13.62 -2.55
N SER A 154 4.95 14.59 -1.86
CA SER A 154 5.37 14.99 -0.51
C SER A 154 4.26 15.70 0.26
N THR A 155 4.60 16.28 1.41
CA THR A 155 3.72 17.10 2.24
C THR A 155 4.32 18.48 2.45
N ALA A 156 3.48 19.51 2.55
CA ALA A 156 3.89 20.87 2.91
C ALA A 156 4.09 21.05 4.43
N SER A 157 3.63 20.06 5.20
CA SER A 157 3.44 20.15 6.66
C SER A 157 4.58 19.51 7.46
N GLY A 158 5.09 18.36 6.99
CA GLY A 158 6.09 17.58 7.73
C GLY A 158 7.49 18.16 7.59
N GLY A 159 8.35 18.00 8.61
CA GLY A 159 9.72 18.54 8.56
C GLY A 159 10.55 18.02 7.39
N THR A 160 10.56 16.69 7.18
CA THR A 160 11.35 16.03 6.12
C THR A 160 10.83 16.32 4.73
N GLY A 161 9.54 16.06 4.48
CA GLY A 161 8.92 16.27 3.16
C GLY A 161 9.06 17.72 2.68
N SER A 162 8.59 18.65 3.50
CA SER A 162 8.57 20.07 3.16
C SER A 162 9.95 20.72 3.15
N GLY A 163 10.93 20.17 3.88
CA GLY A 163 12.31 20.66 3.90
C GLY A 163 13.19 20.17 2.75
N ILE A 164 12.82 19.05 2.10
CA ILE A 164 13.60 18.42 1.02
C ILE A 164 12.99 18.66 -0.37
N ILE A 165 11.67 18.79 -0.49
CA ILE A 165 10.98 18.84 -1.79
C ILE A 165 11.51 19.91 -2.75
N LEU A 166 11.67 21.15 -2.27
CA LEU A 166 12.18 22.27 -3.07
C LEU A 166 13.62 22.02 -3.54
N PRO A 167 14.61 21.79 -2.65
CA PRO A 167 15.98 21.58 -3.09
C PRO A 167 16.15 20.32 -3.95
N LEU A 168 15.46 19.23 -3.62
CA LEU A 168 15.52 17.99 -4.39
C LEU A 168 15.07 18.19 -5.84
N SER A 169 13.97 18.92 -6.06
CA SER A 169 13.47 19.19 -7.41
C SER A 169 14.50 19.91 -8.30
N MET A 170 15.22 20.87 -7.73
CA MET A 170 16.28 21.61 -8.44
C MET A 170 17.54 20.76 -8.65
N ILE A 171 17.95 19.95 -7.67
CA ILE A 171 19.09 19.03 -7.80
C ILE A 171 18.84 18.03 -8.92
N VAL A 172 17.65 17.46 -8.97
CA VAL A 172 17.28 16.48 -10.00
C VAL A 172 17.26 17.14 -11.38
N ARG A 173 16.70 18.36 -11.50
CA ARG A 173 16.73 19.12 -12.75
C ARG A 173 18.15 19.47 -13.19
N ASP A 174 18.98 19.93 -12.26
CA ASP A 174 20.39 20.24 -12.50
C ASP A 174 21.18 19.01 -12.98
N TYR A 175 20.97 17.85 -12.35
CA TYR A 175 21.62 16.59 -12.73
C TYR A 175 21.26 16.18 -14.16
N VAL A 176 19.97 16.18 -14.50
CA VAL A 176 19.48 15.82 -15.84
C VAL A 176 19.99 16.82 -16.88
N ASN A 177 19.90 18.12 -16.62
CA ASN A 177 20.39 19.15 -17.55
C ASN A 177 21.91 19.07 -17.79
N THR A 178 22.68 18.72 -16.76
CA THR A 178 24.14 18.61 -16.85
C THR A 178 24.57 17.36 -17.61
N LYS A 179 23.95 16.20 -17.30
CA LYS A 179 24.36 14.90 -17.85
C LYS A 179 23.70 14.57 -19.19
N TYR A 180 22.46 15.02 -19.39
CA TYR A 180 21.62 14.73 -20.56
C TYR A 180 21.10 16.04 -21.19
N PRO A 181 21.98 16.91 -21.72
CA PRO A 181 21.63 18.28 -22.14
C PRO A 181 20.64 18.36 -23.31
N ASN A 182 20.49 17.28 -24.09
CA ASN A 182 19.55 17.22 -25.22
C ASN A 182 18.15 16.73 -24.82
N THR A 183 17.91 16.47 -23.52
CA THR A 183 16.64 15.94 -23.02
C THR A 183 15.83 17.04 -22.39
N SER A 184 14.59 17.26 -22.86
CA SER A 184 13.64 18.13 -22.17
C SER A 184 13.11 17.43 -20.90
N LEU A 185 12.89 18.21 -19.83
CA LEU A 185 12.44 17.69 -18.53
C LEU A 185 11.18 18.41 -18.05
N ILE A 186 10.17 17.64 -17.62
CA ILE A 186 8.99 18.16 -16.93
C ILE A 186 8.94 17.61 -15.50
N VAL A 187 8.94 18.50 -14.52
CA VAL A 187 8.88 18.15 -13.09
C VAL A 187 7.52 18.56 -12.52
N ARG A 188 6.79 17.59 -11.97
CA ARG A 188 5.49 17.75 -11.33
C ARG A 188 5.60 17.42 -9.85
N SER A 189 4.76 18.01 -9.03
CA SER A 189 4.58 17.59 -7.65
C SER A 189 3.13 17.42 -7.25
N VAL A 190 2.90 16.50 -6.31
CA VAL A 190 1.67 16.41 -5.52
C VAL A 190 2.06 16.64 -4.07
N ILE A 191 1.50 17.69 -3.47
CA ILE A 191 1.82 18.15 -2.12
C ILE A 191 0.57 18.15 -1.26
N LEU A 192 0.54 17.31 -0.23
CA LEU A 192 -0.53 17.30 0.76
C LEU A 192 -0.38 18.49 1.74
N LEU A 193 -1.49 19.19 1.99
CA LEU A 193 -1.58 20.34 2.89
C LEU A 193 -2.00 19.92 4.31
N PRO A 194 -1.76 20.76 5.34
CA PRO A 194 -1.94 20.40 6.76
C PRO A 194 -3.28 19.75 7.13
N GLU A 195 -4.39 20.21 6.56
CA GLU A 195 -5.71 19.69 6.95
C GLU A 195 -5.91 18.20 6.58
N THR A 196 -5.15 17.67 5.63
CA THR A 196 -5.21 16.22 5.33
C THR A 196 -4.63 15.37 6.48
N LEU A 197 -3.91 15.99 7.41
CA LEU A 197 -3.26 15.36 8.56
C LEU A 197 -3.99 15.64 9.89
N ASP A 198 -5.01 16.51 9.89
CA ASP A 198 -5.70 16.92 11.13
C ASP A 198 -6.34 15.73 11.88
N SER A 199 -6.70 14.65 11.18
CA SER A 199 -7.28 13.44 11.79
C SER A 199 -6.30 12.61 12.61
N VAL A 200 -4.98 12.82 12.45
CA VAL A 200 -3.92 12.06 13.15
C VAL A 200 -3.14 12.92 14.14
N ILE A 201 -3.47 14.20 14.26
CA ILE A 201 -2.77 15.16 15.13
C ILE A 201 -3.72 15.61 16.23
N ASP A 202 -3.36 15.29 17.48
CA ASP A 202 -4.20 15.62 18.63
C ASP A 202 -4.00 17.07 19.11
N SER A 203 -2.78 17.60 19.04
CA SER A 203 -2.46 18.90 19.63
C SER A 203 -2.66 20.07 18.67
N THR A 204 -3.29 21.14 19.16
CA THR A 204 -3.49 22.39 18.40
C THR A 204 -2.15 23.06 18.07
N ALA A 205 -1.17 23.00 18.98
CA ALA A 205 0.16 23.54 18.77
C ALA A 205 0.87 22.87 17.58
N GLU A 206 0.72 21.55 17.44
CA GLU A 206 1.29 20.81 16.32
C GLU A 206 0.59 21.13 15.00
N ARG A 207 -0.75 21.26 14.99
CA ARG A 207 -1.48 21.71 13.80
C ARG A 207 -1.03 23.10 13.36
N GLU A 208 -0.86 24.04 14.29
CA GLU A 208 -0.35 25.38 14.00
C GLU A 208 1.08 25.37 13.47
N SER A 209 1.96 24.52 14.04
CA SER A 209 3.32 24.30 13.52
C SER A 209 3.31 23.83 12.06
N GLN A 210 2.46 22.86 11.74
CA GLN A 210 2.31 22.34 10.38
C GLN A 210 1.74 23.39 9.39
N ARG A 211 0.78 24.21 9.83
CA ARG A 211 0.22 25.32 9.04
C ARG A 211 1.28 26.36 8.69
N ARG A 212 2.16 26.68 9.64
CA ARG A 212 3.32 27.59 9.41
C ARG A 212 4.29 27.02 8.39
N ASN A 213 4.65 25.74 8.54
CA ASN A 213 5.51 25.04 7.59
C ASN A 213 4.92 25.05 6.18
N ALA A 214 3.60 24.83 6.05
CA ALA A 214 2.95 24.83 4.76
C ALA A 214 2.99 26.20 4.08
N TYR A 215 2.72 27.28 4.81
CA TYR A 215 2.85 28.64 4.27
C TYR A 215 4.30 28.92 3.82
N ALA A 216 5.28 28.63 4.67
CA ALA A 216 6.70 28.83 4.35
C ALA A 216 7.14 28.03 3.11
N THR A 217 6.72 26.77 3.01
CA THR A 217 7.03 25.88 1.86
C THR A 217 6.47 26.43 0.56
N ILE A 218 5.20 26.85 0.55
CA ILE A 218 4.57 27.39 -0.66
C ILE A 218 5.13 28.76 -1.01
N LYS A 219 5.45 29.61 -0.02
CA LYS A 219 6.16 30.88 -0.23
C LYS A 219 7.51 30.68 -0.92
N GLU A 220 8.31 29.72 -0.44
CA GLU A 220 9.59 29.37 -1.07
C GLU A 220 9.41 28.83 -2.49
N ILE A 221 8.53 27.84 -2.70
CA ILE A 221 8.27 27.27 -4.03
C ILE A 221 7.83 28.37 -5.00
N ASN A 222 6.91 29.25 -4.59
CA ASN A 222 6.44 30.37 -5.41
C ASN A 222 7.58 31.34 -5.76
N ALA A 223 8.45 31.67 -4.80
CA ALA A 223 9.61 32.51 -5.04
C ALA A 223 10.59 31.90 -6.06
N PHE A 224 10.89 30.60 -5.91
CA PHE A 224 11.78 29.90 -6.85
C PHE A 224 11.14 29.62 -8.21
N MET A 225 9.80 29.54 -8.31
CA MET A 225 9.09 29.52 -9.59
C MET A 225 9.28 30.81 -10.37
N MET A 226 9.18 31.97 -9.69
CA MET A 226 9.43 33.28 -10.28
C MET A 226 10.91 33.42 -10.68
N LYS A 227 11.84 33.02 -9.80
CA LYS A 227 13.29 33.04 -10.04
C LYS A 227 13.67 32.18 -11.24
N GLY A 228 13.25 30.90 -11.23
CA GLY A 228 13.57 29.95 -12.30
C GLY A 228 12.91 30.26 -13.64
N SER A 229 11.87 31.09 -13.65
CA SER A 229 11.25 31.62 -14.88
C SER A 229 11.90 32.93 -15.37
N GLY A 230 12.90 33.46 -14.64
CA GLY A 230 13.67 34.65 -15.01
C GLY A 230 13.05 36.00 -14.62
N PHE A 231 11.88 36.03 -13.97
CA PHE A 231 11.19 37.29 -13.65
C PHE A 231 11.94 38.18 -12.63
N MET A 232 12.82 37.58 -11.81
CA MET A 232 13.66 38.31 -10.87
C MET A 232 14.94 38.88 -11.52
N ASP A 233 15.26 38.47 -12.75
CA ASP A 233 16.49 38.82 -13.46
C ASP A 233 16.25 39.90 -14.56
N VAL A 234 15.00 40.38 -14.69
CA VAL A 234 14.59 41.33 -15.74
C VAL A 234 14.34 42.74 -15.16
N GLY A 235 15.17 43.70 -15.60
CA GLY A 235 14.95 45.15 -15.49
C GLY A 235 14.86 45.75 -14.07
N ASP A 236 14.51 47.04 -13.98
CA ASP A 236 14.25 47.80 -12.74
C ASP A 236 12.86 47.47 -12.15
N SER A 237 12.51 46.18 -12.03
CA SER A 237 11.29 45.74 -11.33
C SER A 237 11.51 45.65 -9.82
N ASP A 238 10.43 45.70 -9.03
CA ASP A 238 10.50 45.48 -7.56
C ASP A 238 11.04 44.10 -7.18
N LEU A 239 10.98 43.14 -8.10
CA LEU A 239 11.50 41.79 -7.91
C LEU A 239 13.02 41.70 -8.08
N SER A 240 13.67 42.70 -8.69
CA SER A 240 15.12 42.67 -8.94
C SER A 240 15.95 42.69 -7.64
N ARG A 241 15.35 43.11 -6.52
CA ARG A 241 15.94 42.99 -5.18
C ARG A 241 16.21 41.54 -4.76
N TYR A 242 15.48 40.58 -5.34
CA TYR A 242 15.61 39.15 -5.09
C TYR A 242 16.45 38.42 -6.15
N LYS A 243 17.19 39.14 -7.01
CA LYS A 243 18.04 38.53 -8.06
C LYS A 243 19.05 37.52 -7.50
N ASP A 244 19.50 37.71 -6.26
CA ASP A 244 20.46 36.84 -5.59
C ASP A 244 19.77 35.69 -4.83
N LEU A 245 18.49 35.38 -5.08
CA LEU A 245 17.82 34.22 -4.48
C LEU A 245 18.39 32.91 -5.05
N HIS A 246 18.98 32.09 -4.19
CA HIS A 246 19.56 30.78 -4.54
C HIS A 246 19.66 29.84 -3.32
N ILE A 247 19.96 28.56 -3.59
CA ILE A 247 20.35 27.57 -2.59
C ILE A 247 21.75 27.06 -2.91
N ASP A 248 22.63 27.05 -1.92
CA ASP A 248 23.97 26.47 -2.05
C ASP A 248 24.03 25.03 -1.50
N PHE A 249 24.73 24.17 -2.24
CA PHE A 249 25.02 22.78 -1.90
C PHE A 249 26.51 22.48 -2.03
N ALA A 250 27.05 21.63 -1.16
CA ALA A 250 28.41 21.12 -1.34
C ALA A 250 28.50 20.19 -2.56
N ASN A 251 29.52 20.38 -3.39
CA ASN A 251 29.87 19.43 -4.45
C ASN A 251 30.31 18.08 -3.81
N PRO A 252 29.88 16.92 -4.36
CA PRO A 252 30.25 15.62 -3.80
C PRO A 252 31.76 15.45 -3.60
N GLY A 253 32.17 15.06 -2.38
CA GLY A 253 33.58 14.86 -2.05
C GLY A 253 34.44 16.13 -1.94
N THR A 254 33.88 17.33 -2.07
CA THR A 254 34.60 18.61 -1.94
C THR A 254 33.90 19.57 -0.98
N ASN A 255 34.55 20.70 -0.65
CA ASN A 255 33.95 21.80 0.10
C ASN A 255 33.51 22.96 -0.81
N GLU A 256 33.61 22.82 -2.14
CA GLU A 256 33.14 23.84 -3.07
C GLU A 256 31.61 23.87 -3.09
N LEU A 257 31.02 25.06 -3.03
CA LEU A 257 29.58 25.25 -3.07
C LEU A 257 29.10 25.44 -4.50
N LYS A 258 28.07 24.67 -4.88
CA LYS A 258 27.30 24.83 -6.11
C LYS A 258 26.03 25.60 -5.81
N ARG A 259 25.82 26.69 -6.56
CA ARG A 259 24.64 27.55 -6.48
C ARG A 259 23.52 27.05 -7.39
N LEU A 260 22.33 26.83 -6.83
CA LEU A 260 21.12 26.44 -7.56
C LEU A 260 20.03 27.53 -7.50
N SER A 261 19.51 27.91 -8.67
CA SER A 261 18.42 28.87 -8.85
C SER A 261 17.47 28.46 -9.98
N LEU A 262 17.32 27.15 -10.21
CA LEU A 262 16.54 26.57 -11.30
C LEU A 262 15.03 26.54 -11.00
N LEU A 263 14.20 26.41 -12.03
CA LEU A 263 12.76 26.20 -11.88
C LEU A 263 12.49 24.89 -11.11
N PRO A 264 11.81 24.89 -9.95
CA PRO A 264 11.59 23.66 -9.20
C PRO A 264 10.52 22.77 -9.87
N PHE A 265 9.35 23.33 -10.18
CA PHE A 265 8.22 22.59 -10.74
C PHE A 265 7.63 23.30 -11.96
N ASP A 266 7.27 22.51 -12.96
CA ASP A 266 6.44 22.94 -14.07
C ASP A 266 4.97 23.00 -13.65
N PHE A 267 4.52 22.01 -12.86
CA PHE A 267 3.20 21.95 -12.20
C PHE A 267 3.33 21.52 -10.74
N CYS A 268 2.63 22.21 -9.84
CA CYS A 268 2.58 21.89 -8.41
C CYS A 268 1.13 21.68 -7.96
N PHE A 269 0.69 20.43 -7.89
CA PHE A 269 -0.64 20.08 -7.43
C PHE A 269 -0.69 20.06 -5.91
N LEU A 270 -1.63 20.78 -5.33
CA LEU A 270 -1.90 20.81 -3.90
C LEU A 270 -3.11 19.92 -3.61
N MET A 271 -3.02 19.16 -2.52
CA MET A 271 -4.13 18.37 -1.98
C MET A 271 -4.47 18.88 -0.60
N ASP A 272 -5.58 19.60 -0.53
CA ASP A 272 -6.17 20.18 0.66
C ASP A 272 -7.18 19.23 1.31
N GLY A 273 -7.52 19.50 2.58
CA GLY A 273 -8.57 18.76 3.28
C GLY A 273 -9.96 18.93 2.66
N GLN A 274 -10.15 19.98 1.86
CA GLN A 274 -11.39 20.28 1.15
C GLN A 274 -11.15 20.21 -0.36
N ASN A 275 -12.00 19.47 -1.08
CA ASN A 275 -11.96 19.39 -2.53
C ASN A 275 -12.78 20.50 -3.20
N ALA A 276 -12.81 20.47 -4.54
CA ALA A 276 -13.50 21.44 -5.37
C ALA A 276 -15.03 21.49 -5.16
N GLU A 277 -15.60 20.51 -4.46
CA GLU A 277 -17.02 20.41 -4.09
C GLU A 277 -17.26 20.66 -2.59
N ASP A 278 -16.28 21.21 -1.88
CA ASP A 278 -16.32 21.48 -0.43
C ASP A 278 -16.57 20.21 0.42
N THR A 279 -16.19 19.03 -0.10
CA THR A 279 -16.22 17.77 0.64
C THR A 279 -14.83 17.41 1.17
N THR A 280 -14.81 16.65 2.27
CA THR A 280 -13.59 16.22 2.96
C THR A 280 -13.51 14.70 3.02
N MET A 281 -12.30 14.14 2.98
CA MET A 281 -12.06 12.74 3.29
C MET A 281 -11.97 12.54 4.81
N ALA A 282 -12.20 11.32 5.29
CA ALA A 282 -12.29 11.00 6.70
C ALA A 282 -10.93 10.82 7.38
N ASN A 283 -9.92 10.32 6.66
CA ASN A 283 -8.60 10.04 7.22
C ASN A 283 -7.46 10.19 6.20
N LEU A 284 -6.22 10.23 6.71
CA LEU A 284 -5.01 10.36 5.91
C LEU A 284 -4.82 9.23 4.88
N GLU A 285 -5.24 8.00 5.19
CA GLU A 285 -5.07 6.86 4.29
C GLU A 285 -5.91 6.99 3.01
N GLN A 286 -7.08 7.63 3.11
CA GLN A 286 -7.90 8.00 1.96
C GLN A 286 -7.22 9.08 1.11
N TYR A 287 -6.63 10.13 1.71
CA TYR A 287 -5.87 11.15 0.96
C TYR A 287 -4.66 10.54 0.22
N LYS A 288 -3.93 9.62 0.87
CA LYS A 288 -2.82 8.88 0.22
C LYS A 288 -3.31 8.02 -0.95
N ALA A 289 -4.47 7.36 -0.81
CA ALA A 289 -5.07 6.54 -1.86
C ALA A 289 -5.52 7.41 -3.05
N GLN A 290 -6.17 8.54 -2.79
CA GLN A 290 -6.56 9.51 -3.81
C GLN A 290 -5.34 10.08 -4.55
N ALA A 291 -4.28 10.45 -3.82
CA ALA A 291 -3.04 10.94 -4.41
C ALA A 291 -2.40 9.89 -5.33
N ALA A 292 -2.31 8.64 -4.87
CA ALA A 292 -1.76 7.54 -5.66
C ALA A 292 -2.60 7.25 -6.91
N GLN A 293 -3.93 7.19 -6.78
CA GLN A 293 -4.84 6.99 -7.92
C GLN A 293 -4.69 8.13 -8.93
N ALA A 294 -4.69 9.38 -8.48
CA ALA A 294 -4.57 10.54 -9.36
C ALA A 294 -3.21 10.57 -10.09
N LEU A 295 -2.12 10.23 -9.41
CA LEU A 295 -0.80 10.11 -10.02
C LEU A 295 -0.73 8.96 -11.04
N TYR A 296 -1.35 7.82 -10.72
CA TYR A 296 -1.45 6.70 -11.65
C TYR A 296 -2.21 7.12 -12.90
N GLU A 297 -3.43 7.67 -12.79
CA GLU A 297 -4.24 8.08 -13.93
C GLU A 297 -3.58 9.14 -14.82
N GLN A 298 -2.88 10.12 -14.22
CA GLN A 298 -2.20 11.18 -14.96
C GLN A 298 -0.96 10.66 -15.70
N ASN A 299 -0.18 9.76 -15.09
CA ASN A 299 1.18 9.46 -15.56
C ASN A 299 1.36 8.06 -16.16
N ILE A 300 0.46 7.12 -15.88
CA ILE A 300 0.58 5.71 -16.28
C ILE A 300 -0.70 5.24 -16.95
N GLY A 301 -1.84 5.61 -16.37
CA GLY A 301 -3.16 5.15 -16.75
C GLY A 301 -3.58 5.56 -18.16
N PRO A 302 -4.77 5.10 -18.59
CA PRO A 302 -5.27 5.23 -19.95
C PRO A 302 -5.46 6.68 -20.43
N MET A 303 -5.58 7.62 -19.50
CA MET A 303 -5.83 9.04 -19.78
C MET A 303 -4.54 9.85 -19.94
N GLN A 304 -3.37 9.23 -19.76
CA GLN A 304 -2.05 9.85 -19.77
C GLN A 304 -1.81 10.75 -21.00
N ALA A 305 -2.02 10.24 -22.22
CA ALA A 305 -1.73 10.97 -23.45
C ALA A 305 -2.61 12.24 -23.58
N ASN A 306 -3.87 12.14 -23.18
CA ASN A 306 -4.81 13.26 -23.21
C ASN A 306 -4.46 14.29 -22.13
N ALA A 307 -4.12 13.84 -20.91
CA ALA A 307 -3.70 14.72 -19.82
C ALA A 307 -2.48 15.57 -20.25
N PHE A 308 -1.47 14.94 -20.84
CA PHE A 308 -0.27 15.64 -21.28
C PHE A 308 -0.48 16.58 -22.46
N SER A 309 -1.33 16.20 -23.42
CA SER A 309 -1.67 17.11 -24.52
C SER A 309 -2.34 18.39 -24.01
N VAL A 310 -3.15 18.30 -22.95
CA VAL A 310 -3.76 19.48 -22.35
C VAL A 310 -2.72 20.30 -21.58
N GLU A 311 -1.85 19.66 -20.79
CA GLU A 311 -0.78 20.33 -20.04
C GLU A 311 0.18 21.12 -20.95
N ASP A 312 0.58 20.58 -22.10
CA ASP A 312 1.45 21.28 -23.06
C ASP A 312 0.85 22.61 -23.55
N ASN A 313 -0.48 22.70 -23.64
CA ASN A 313 -1.16 23.94 -23.99
C ASN A 313 -1.16 24.94 -22.83
N ILE A 314 -1.18 24.46 -21.58
CA ILE A 314 -1.16 25.30 -20.38
C ILE A 314 0.24 25.90 -20.18
N ILE A 315 1.32 25.15 -20.43
CA ILE A 315 2.70 25.66 -20.30
C ILE A 315 2.93 26.89 -21.18
N LYS A 316 2.39 26.91 -22.41
CA LYS A 316 2.50 28.06 -23.32
C LYS A 316 1.90 29.34 -22.74
N GLU A 317 0.82 29.21 -21.97
CA GLU A 317 0.14 30.35 -21.33
C GLU A 317 0.88 30.83 -20.08
N MET A 318 1.69 29.98 -19.43
CA MET A 318 2.52 30.37 -18.28
C MET A 318 3.65 31.35 -18.65
N SER A 319 3.95 31.52 -19.94
CA SER A 319 4.88 32.55 -20.44
C SER A 319 4.28 33.95 -20.41
N ASN A 320 2.99 34.11 -20.08
CA ASN A 320 2.33 35.40 -20.04
C ASN A 320 2.87 36.25 -18.87
N PRO A 321 3.48 37.43 -19.12
CA PRO A 321 4.16 38.22 -18.08
C PRO A 321 3.25 38.64 -16.93
N GLY A 322 1.94 38.76 -17.15
CA GLY A 322 0.98 39.25 -16.16
C GLY A 322 0.88 38.41 -14.88
N ASN A 323 1.26 37.13 -14.91
CA ASN A 323 1.24 36.24 -13.73
C ASN A 323 2.64 35.97 -13.15
N LEU A 324 3.70 36.55 -13.73
CA LEU A 324 5.10 36.40 -13.28
C LEU A 324 5.53 34.92 -13.09
N GLY A 325 4.95 33.99 -13.86
CA GLY A 325 5.23 32.55 -13.77
C GLY A 325 4.68 31.85 -12.52
N ARG A 326 3.78 32.50 -11.77
CA ARG A 326 3.19 31.99 -10.50
C ARG A 326 2.02 31.04 -10.71
N ASN A 327 1.44 30.98 -11.91
CA ASN A 327 0.24 30.22 -12.25
C ASN A 327 0.51 28.72 -12.52
N ARG A 328 1.40 28.13 -11.72
CA ARG A 328 1.85 26.73 -11.81
C ARG A 328 1.21 25.83 -10.76
N PHE A 329 0.41 26.39 -9.87
CA PHE A 329 -0.29 25.62 -8.86
C PHE A 329 -1.61 25.06 -9.40
N GLY A 330 -2.04 23.94 -8.84
CA GLY A 330 -3.26 23.25 -9.25
C GLY A 330 -3.81 22.32 -8.17
N GLY A 331 -4.89 21.64 -8.49
CA GLY A 331 -5.41 20.51 -7.70
C GLY A 331 -5.64 19.31 -8.60
N ILE A 332 -5.64 18.11 -8.03
CA ILE A 332 -5.80 16.86 -8.78
C ILE A 332 -6.74 15.91 -8.03
N GLY A 333 -7.44 15.05 -8.75
CA GLY A 333 -8.33 14.04 -8.20
C GLY A 333 -8.61 12.92 -9.22
N ALA A 334 -8.93 11.74 -8.72
CA ALA A 334 -9.32 10.60 -9.54
C ALA A 334 -10.41 9.79 -8.85
N GLY A 335 -11.24 9.12 -9.64
CA GLY A 335 -12.35 8.32 -9.16
C GLY A 335 -12.49 7.05 -9.99
N VAL A 336 -12.85 5.95 -9.34
CA VAL A 336 -13.10 4.67 -10.01
C VAL A 336 -14.47 4.16 -9.60
N ILE A 337 -15.29 3.77 -10.58
CA ILE A 337 -16.50 2.99 -10.32
C ILE A 337 -16.18 1.56 -10.75
N ARG A 338 -16.28 0.61 -9.82
CA ARG A 338 -15.87 -0.78 -10.03
C ARG A 338 -17.02 -1.73 -9.74
N TYR A 339 -17.22 -2.72 -10.60
CA TYR A 339 -18.01 -3.91 -10.30
C TYR A 339 -17.05 -5.03 -9.87
N PRO A 340 -17.00 -5.39 -8.58
CA PRO A 340 -16.00 -6.32 -8.06
C PRO A 340 -16.39 -7.78 -8.36
N TYR A 341 -16.38 -8.17 -9.65
CA TYR A 341 -16.84 -9.48 -10.12
C TYR A 341 -16.22 -10.66 -9.37
N GLU A 342 -14.89 -10.68 -9.20
CA GLU A 342 -14.20 -11.79 -8.53
C GLU A 342 -14.61 -11.93 -7.05
N ASP A 343 -14.76 -10.79 -6.36
CA ASP A 343 -15.19 -10.76 -4.97
C ASP A 343 -16.67 -11.18 -4.85
N ILE A 344 -17.54 -10.74 -5.77
CA ILE A 344 -18.95 -11.16 -5.81
C ILE A 344 -19.06 -12.67 -6.10
N ALA A 345 -18.28 -13.19 -7.05
CA ALA A 345 -18.28 -14.61 -7.39
C ALA A 345 -17.79 -15.48 -6.22
N ASP A 346 -16.77 -15.03 -5.48
CA ASP A 346 -16.28 -15.71 -4.29
C ASP A 346 -17.29 -15.63 -3.13
N TYR A 347 -17.96 -14.49 -2.94
CA TYR A 347 -19.03 -14.34 -1.95
C TYR A 347 -20.19 -15.33 -2.22
N ILE A 348 -20.59 -15.45 -3.49
CA ILE A 348 -21.63 -16.41 -3.91
C ILE A 348 -21.15 -17.85 -3.73
N ALA A 349 -19.88 -18.14 -4.05
CA ALA A 349 -19.31 -19.47 -3.86
C ALA A 349 -19.30 -19.88 -2.37
N TYR A 350 -19.04 -18.94 -1.46
CA TYR A 350 -19.16 -19.19 -0.02
C TYR A 350 -20.60 -19.48 0.40
N GLY A 351 -21.58 -18.73 -0.13
CA GLY A 351 -23.01 -19.00 0.13
C GLY A 351 -23.44 -20.38 -0.39
N TRP A 352 -23.05 -20.74 -1.62
CA TRP A 352 -23.33 -22.06 -2.19
C TRP A 352 -22.65 -23.19 -1.42
N ALA A 353 -21.42 -22.97 -0.98
CA ALA A 353 -20.70 -23.92 -0.14
C ALA A 353 -21.46 -24.15 1.16
N MET A 354 -21.85 -23.09 1.88
CA MET A 354 -22.66 -23.19 3.09
C MET A 354 -23.96 -23.96 2.83
N ASP A 355 -24.79 -23.55 1.88
CA ASP A 355 -26.07 -24.21 1.59
C ASP A 355 -25.91 -25.73 1.32
N SER A 356 -24.85 -26.09 0.59
CA SER A 356 -24.54 -27.46 0.18
C SER A 356 -23.94 -28.31 1.30
N ILE A 357 -23.02 -27.77 2.11
CA ILE A 357 -22.20 -28.55 3.07
C ILE A 357 -22.54 -28.29 4.56
N GLY A 358 -23.24 -27.20 4.89
CA GLY A 358 -23.56 -26.80 6.27
C GLY A 358 -24.81 -25.94 6.40
N GLY A 359 -25.88 -26.48 7.01
CA GLY A 359 -26.95 -25.63 7.56
C GLY A 359 -26.52 -24.97 8.89
N GLU A 360 -27.29 -23.98 9.35
CA GLU A 360 -27.01 -23.19 10.56
C GLU A 360 -26.76 -24.05 11.83
N GLY A 361 -25.69 -23.72 12.59
CA GLY A 361 -25.43 -24.20 13.96
C GLY A 361 -24.37 -25.31 14.13
N ASP A 362 -24.24 -25.85 15.36
CA ASP A 362 -23.28 -26.90 15.78
C ASP A 362 -23.47 -28.27 15.08
N VAL A 363 -24.40 -28.37 14.12
CA VAL A 363 -24.74 -29.60 13.41
C VAL A 363 -24.72 -29.34 11.91
N ALA A 364 -23.54 -28.96 11.37
CA ALA A 364 -23.33 -28.97 9.93
C ALA A 364 -23.74 -30.35 9.38
N LYS A 365 -24.47 -30.37 8.25
CA LYS A 365 -25.06 -31.59 7.65
C LYS A 365 -24.04 -32.73 7.57
N TRP A 366 -22.78 -32.38 7.33
CA TRP A 366 -21.68 -33.32 7.17
C TRP A 366 -21.05 -33.81 8.48
N SER A 367 -20.93 -32.98 9.52
CA SER A 367 -20.26 -33.31 10.79
C SER A 367 -21.17 -33.99 11.83
N LYS A 368 -22.47 -34.11 11.52
CA LYS A 368 -23.50 -34.68 12.40
C LYS A 368 -23.10 -36.02 13.06
N TYR A 369 -22.45 -36.90 12.31
CA TYR A 369 -22.08 -38.23 12.79
C TYR A 369 -20.88 -38.20 13.76
N ASP A 370 -19.95 -37.26 13.56
CA ASP A 370 -18.83 -37.03 14.48
C ASP A 370 -19.31 -36.41 15.79
N HIS A 371 -20.24 -35.46 15.73
CA HIS A 371 -20.87 -34.91 16.94
C HIS A 371 -21.57 -36.01 17.76
N ALA A 372 -22.24 -36.96 17.09
CA ALA A 372 -22.87 -38.10 17.77
C ALA A 372 -21.84 -38.98 18.51
N TYR A 373 -20.63 -39.12 17.96
CA TYR A 373 -19.53 -39.80 18.65
C TYR A 373 -19.01 -38.99 19.84
N ASP A 374 -18.82 -37.68 19.70
CA ASP A 374 -18.32 -36.84 20.79
C ASP A 374 -19.29 -36.84 21.99
N VAL A 375 -20.60 -36.80 21.73
CA VAL A 375 -21.64 -36.98 22.76
C VAL A 375 -21.54 -38.35 23.42
N ALA A 376 -21.45 -39.43 22.64
CA ALA A 376 -21.35 -40.79 23.17
C ALA A 376 -20.08 -40.99 24.01
N LYS A 377 -18.96 -40.38 23.60
CA LYS A 377 -17.68 -40.40 24.31
C LYS A 377 -17.78 -39.63 25.63
N GLN A 378 -18.35 -38.42 25.63
CA GLN A 378 -18.56 -37.65 26.85
C GLN A 378 -19.48 -38.38 27.84
N ASP A 379 -20.55 -39.01 27.36
CA ASP A 379 -21.46 -39.80 28.18
C ASP A 379 -20.77 -41.04 28.76
N ALA A 380 -19.89 -41.69 27.99
CA ALA A 380 -19.12 -42.82 28.49
C ALA A 380 -18.13 -42.41 29.59
N ILE A 381 -17.46 -41.27 29.40
CA ILE A 381 -16.56 -40.68 30.41
C ILE A 381 -17.34 -40.31 31.69
N LYS A 382 -18.50 -39.67 31.55
CA LYS A 382 -19.39 -39.33 32.70
C LYS A 382 -19.85 -40.58 33.46
N LYS A 383 -19.98 -41.73 32.79
CA LYS A 383 -20.33 -43.02 33.39
C LYS A 383 -19.15 -43.77 34.00
N GLY A 384 -17.93 -43.24 33.90
CA GLY A 384 -16.72 -43.84 34.49
C GLY A 384 -16.24 -45.12 33.80
N LEU A 385 -16.58 -45.32 32.53
CA LEU A 385 -16.16 -46.51 31.76
C LEU A 385 -14.65 -46.51 31.52
N SER A 386 -14.05 -47.71 31.51
CA SER A 386 -12.63 -47.88 31.20
C SER A 386 -12.34 -47.59 29.72
N GLN A 387 -11.09 -47.29 29.36
CA GLN A 387 -10.72 -46.93 27.98
C GLN A 387 -11.12 -48.02 26.94
N SER A 388 -11.10 -49.29 27.34
CA SER A 388 -11.51 -50.42 26.49
C SER A 388 -13.03 -50.55 26.30
N GLU A 389 -13.84 -49.88 27.14
CA GLU A 389 -15.30 -49.92 27.09
C GLU A 389 -15.91 -48.67 26.43
N ILE A 390 -15.09 -47.67 26.11
CA ILE A 390 -15.53 -46.50 25.35
C ILE A 390 -15.76 -46.95 23.90
N PRO A 391 -16.96 -46.71 23.32
CA PRO A 391 -17.25 -47.11 21.96
C PRO A 391 -16.29 -46.42 20.99
N THR A 392 -15.87 -47.14 19.95
CA THR A 392 -14.98 -46.58 18.94
C THR A 392 -15.74 -45.62 18.03
N ARG A 393 -15.01 -44.68 17.41
CA ARG A 393 -15.61 -43.70 16.49
C ARG A 393 -16.31 -44.37 15.31
N GLY A 394 -15.70 -45.39 14.71
CA GLY A 394 -16.29 -46.15 13.61
C GLY A 394 -17.61 -46.85 13.98
N GLU A 395 -17.72 -47.42 15.19
CA GLU A 395 -18.95 -48.07 15.67
C GLU A 395 -20.10 -47.08 15.81
N VAL A 396 -19.86 -45.94 16.47
CA VAL A 396 -20.90 -44.90 16.64
C VAL A 396 -21.27 -44.28 15.29
N TYR A 397 -20.28 -43.98 14.45
CA TYR A 397 -20.48 -43.35 13.14
C TYR A 397 -21.33 -44.24 12.23
N THR A 398 -20.95 -45.51 12.05
CA THR A 398 -21.67 -46.45 11.18
C THR A 398 -23.06 -46.78 11.72
N GLY A 399 -23.20 -46.95 13.03
CA GLY A 399 -24.50 -47.16 13.67
C GLY A 399 -25.44 -45.97 13.50
N LYS A 400 -24.94 -44.74 13.70
CA LYS A 400 -25.76 -43.52 13.60
C LYS A 400 -26.18 -43.24 12.15
N LEU A 401 -25.28 -43.39 11.18
CA LEU A 401 -25.59 -43.15 9.76
C LEU A 401 -26.67 -44.10 9.23
N ARG A 402 -26.65 -45.37 9.66
CA ARG A 402 -27.64 -46.38 9.22
C ARG A 402 -29.02 -46.20 9.88
N THR A 403 -29.07 -45.60 11.08
CA THR A 403 -30.30 -45.46 11.88
C THR A 403 -30.93 -44.06 11.82
N ALA A 404 -30.21 -43.07 11.27
CA ALA A 404 -30.68 -41.70 11.15
C ALA A 404 -31.87 -41.59 10.15
N THR A 405 -32.86 -40.77 10.52
CA THR A 405 -34.14 -40.66 9.80
C THR A 405 -34.29 -39.38 8.98
N ASP A 406 -33.30 -38.48 9.00
CA ASP A 406 -33.28 -37.26 8.19
C ASP A 406 -33.05 -37.57 6.71
N ASN A 407 -33.48 -36.64 5.85
CA ASN A 407 -33.45 -36.81 4.41
C ASN A 407 -32.02 -37.03 3.88
N PHE A 408 -31.04 -36.28 4.39
CA PHE A 408 -29.65 -36.42 3.97
C PHE A 408 -29.09 -37.83 4.26
N SER A 409 -29.30 -38.36 5.47
CA SER A 409 -28.91 -39.75 5.80
C SER A 409 -29.65 -40.78 4.95
N LYS A 410 -30.96 -40.58 4.68
CA LYS A 410 -31.74 -41.48 3.81
C LYS A 410 -31.20 -41.50 2.39
N ASP A 411 -30.87 -40.34 1.84
CA ASP A 411 -30.34 -40.21 0.49
C ASP A 411 -28.94 -40.85 0.38
N LEU A 412 -28.07 -40.67 1.39
CA LEU A 412 -26.77 -41.35 1.46
C LEU A 412 -26.94 -42.87 1.47
N ASN A 413 -27.87 -43.37 2.29
CA ASN A 413 -28.14 -44.80 2.38
C ASN A 413 -28.69 -45.37 1.06
N ALA A 414 -29.69 -44.71 0.47
CA ALA A 414 -30.33 -45.16 -0.76
C ALA A 414 -29.36 -45.16 -1.94
N ARG A 415 -28.61 -44.06 -2.13
CA ARG A 415 -27.73 -43.87 -3.30
C ARG A 415 -26.39 -44.61 -3.20
N PHE A 416 -25.84 -44.75 -2.00
CA PHE A 416 -24.47 -45.24 -1.82
C PHE A 416 -24.30 -46.43 -0.90
N LEU A 417 -25.24 -46.82 -0.05
CA LEU A 417 -24.98 -47.86 0.98
C LEU A 417 -25.92 -49.06 0.94
N SER A 418 -26.96 -49.05 0.09
CA SER A 418 -27.93 -50.14 -0.04
C SER A 418 -27.31 -51.50 -0.40
N ASP A 419 -26.18 -51.50 -1.11
CA ASP A 419 -25.43 -52.68 -1.55
C ASP A 419 -24.05 -52.82 -0.87
N ALA A 420 -23.78 -52.06 0.19
CA ALA A 420 -22.48 -51.99 0.86
C ALA A 420 -21.94 -53.37 1.28
N ASP A 421 -22.76 -54.19 1.95
CA ASP A 421 -22.37 -55.53 2.42
C ASP A 421 -21.97 -56.45 1.26
N LYS A 422 -22.62 -56.32 0.10
CA LYS A 422 -22.31 -57.10 -1.11
C LYS A 422 -20.99 -56.62 -1.74
N ARG A 423 -20.79 -55.30 -1.84
CA ARG A 423 -19.56 -54.73 -2.39
C ARG A 423 -18.34 -55.07 -1.54
N ILE A 424 -18.45 -55.02 -0.22
CA ILE A 424 -17.37 -55.42 0.70
C ILE A 424 -16.99 -56.89 0.48
N LYS A 425 -17.98 -57.80 0.43
CA LYS A 425 -17.72 -59.22 0.15
C LYS A 425 -17.01 -59.45 -1.19
N ASN A 426 -17.45 -58.75 -2.24
CA ASN A 426 -16.86 -58.85 -3.57
C ASN A 426 -15.42 -58.30 -3.61
N PHE A 427 -15.18 -57.17 -2.94
CA PHE A 427 -13.86 -56.56 -2.83
C PHE A 427 -12.86 -57.54 -2.21
N PHE A 428 -13.20 -58.12 -1.05
CA PHE A 428 -12.30 -59.08 -0.40
C PHE A 428 -12.06 -60.34 -1.23
N LYS A 429 -13.07 -60.84 -1.94
CA LYS A 429 -12.89 -61.97 -2.85
C LYS A 429 -11.90 -61.61 -3.98
N ALA A 430 -12.02 -60.42 -4.56
CA ALA A 430 -11.14 -59.95 -5.62
C ALA A 430 -9.71 -59.71 -5.09
N VAL A 431 -9.55 -59.19 -3.87
CA VAL A 431 -8.24 -59.08 -3.20
C VAL A 431 -7.62 -60.46 -3.02
N ASP A 432 -8.38 -61.44 -2.55
CA ASP A 432 -7.88 -62.81 -2.36
C ASP A 432 -7.37 -63.42 -3.68
N GLU A 433 -8.13 -63.28 -4.76
CA GLU A 433 -7.77 -63.78 -6.09
C GLU A 433 -6.51 -63.10 -6.64
N GLU A 434 -6.42 -61.76 -6.52
CA GLU A 434 -5.28 -60.97 -6.98
C GLU A 434 -3.99 -61.34 -6.21
N MET A 435 -4.11 -61.48 -4.89
CA MET A 435 -2.96 -61.78 -4.04
C MET A 435 -2.44 -63.20 -4.24
N ILE A 436 -3.32 -64.18 -4.44
CA ILE A 436 -2.91 -65.54 -4.83
C ILE A 436 -2.21 -65.51 -6.19
N ALA A 437 -2.76 -64.79 -7.17
CA ALA A 437 -2.16 -64.66 -8.50
C ALA A 437 -0.76 -64.02 -8.43
N SER A 438 -0.56 -63.06 -7.54
CA SER A 438 0.72 -62.35 -7.36
C SER A 438 1.91 -63.26 -7.05
N LEU A 439 1.71 -64.39 -6.36
CA LEU A 439 2.78 -65.36 -6.11
C LEU A 439 3.39 -65.92 -7.41
N SER A 440 2.59 -65.93 -8.49
CA SER A 440 3.02 -66.38 -9.81
C SER A 440 3.92 -65.36 -10.51
N THR A 441 4.02 -64.11 -10.04
CA THR A 441 4.85 -63.09 -10.71
C THR A 441 6.34 -63.33 -10.50
N ASP A 442 6.73 -63.94 -9.37
CA ASP A 442 8.11 -64.36 -9.13
C ASP A 442 8.44 -65.62 -9.95
N SER A 443 9.50 -65.52 -10.77
CA SER A 443 9.90 -66.58 -11.69
C SER A 443 10.37 -67.85 -10.97
N ALA A 444 10.94 -67.75 -9.77
CA ALA A 444 11.41 -68.89 -9.00
C ALA A 444 10.26 -69.65 -8.33
N ILE A 445 9.29 -68.93 -7.75
CA ILE A 445 8.05 -69.53 -7.23
C ILE A 445 7.28 -70.20 -8.38
N ARG A 446 7.16 -69.54 -9.54
CA ARG A 446 6.46 -70.10 -10.70
C ARG A 446 7.09 -71.41 -11.20
N ALA A 447 8.41 -71.43 -11.40
CA ALA A 447 9.12 -72.61 -11.91
C ALA A 447 9.00 -73.81 -10.96
N THR A 448 9.15 -73.59 -9.65
CA THR A 448 9.02 -74.66 -8.64
C THR A 448 7.58 -75.11 -8.45
N ARG A 449 6.61 -74.20 -8.51
CA ARG A 449 5.19 -74.51 -8.47
C ARG A 449 4.76 -75.36 -9.66
N ASP A 450 5.17 -75.01 -10.87
CA ASP A 450 4.76 -75.72 -12.08
C ASP A 450 5.31 -77.16 -12.07
N ALA A 451 6.54 -77.35 -11.58
CA ALA A 451 7.12 -78.68 -11.35
C ALA A 451 6.39 -79.47 -10.24
N ALA A 452 5.98 -78.82 -9.15
CA ALA A 452 5.22 -79.44 -8.07
C ALA A 452 3.77 -79.76 -8.49
N ASN A 453 3.14 -78.93 -9.34
CA ASN A 453 1.82 -79.17 -9.90
C ASN A 453 1.84 -80.37 -10.84
N ALA A 454 2.81 -80.45 -11.76
CA ALA A 454 2.97 -81.61 -12.63
C ALA A 454 3.09 -82.92 -11.82
N LEU A 455 3.83 -82.89 -10.70
CA LEU A 455 3.89 -84.03 -9.78
C LEU A 455 2.52 -84.36 -9.14
N ALA A 456 1.75 -83.37 -8.70
CA ALA A 456 0.46 -83.61 -8.05
C ALA A 456 -0.66 -84.03 -9.02
N THR A 457 -0.57 -83.68 -10.31
CA THR A 457 -1.63 -83.95 -11.31
C THR A 457 -1.29 -85.04 -12.32
N GLU A 458 -0.01 -85.27 -12.64
CA GLU A 458 0.41 -86.15 -13.73
C GLU A 458 1.12 -87.42 -13.26
N ILE A 459 1.67 -87.44 -12.04
CA ILE A 459 2.44 -88.57 -11.55
C ILE A 459 1.51 -89.52 -10.80
N ASP A 460 1.31 -90.68 -11.42
CA ASP A 460 0.70 -91.85 -10.82
C ASP A 460 1.76 -92.97 -10.75
N TYR A 461 2.09 -93.41 -9.55
CA TYR A 461 3.05 -94.48 -9.33
C TYR A 461 2.48 -95.89 -9.64
N GLU A 462 1.22 -95.99 -10.07
CA GLU A 462 0.70 -97.19 -10.73
C GLU A 462 1.38 -97.44 -12.09
N ASP A 463 1.88 -96.39 -12.77
CA ASP A 463 2.72 -96.51 -13.97
C ASP A 463 4.15 -96.94 -13.58
N GLU A 464 4.62 -98.06 -14.13
CA GLU A 464 5.97 -98.57 -13.86
C GLU A 464 7.08 -97.61 -14.25
N ASN A 465 6.84 -96.69 -15.19
CA ASN A 465 7.83 -95.69 -15.61
C ASN A 465 8.12 -94.61 -14.56
N ASN A 466 7.22 -94.40 -13.59
CA ASN A 466 7.36 -93.40 -12.53
C ASN A 466 8.06 -93.96 -11.27
N ARG A 467 8.26 -95.28 -11.21
CA ARG A 467 8.91 -95.99 -10.09
C ARG A 467 10.42 -95.73 -10.09
N GLY A 468 11.01 -95.46 -8.93
CA GLY A 468 12.44 -95.15 -8.75
C GLY A 468 12.76 -93.66 -8.57
N HIS A 469 11.76 -92.77 -8.71
CA HIS A 469 11.91 -91.31 -8.69
C HIS A 469 11.35 -90.63 -7.43
N ALA A 470 11.05 -91.37 -6.34
CA ALA A 470 10.44 -90.80 -5.12
C ALA A 470 11.30 -89.70 -4.46
N VAL A 471 12.62 -89.86 -4.44
CA VAL A 471 13.55 -88.84 -3.91
C VAL A 471 13.50 -87.56 -4.75
N GLU A 472 13.59 -87.68 -6.08
CA GLU A 472 13.54 -86.54 -7.00
C GLU A 472 12.21 -85.79 -6.93
N ASN A 473 11.11 -86.52 -6.75
CA ASN A 473 9.76 -85.95 -6.63
C ASN A 473 9.52 -85.28 -5.27
N LYS A 474 9.98 -85.88 -4.18
CA LYS A 474 10.03 -85.23 -2.85
C LYS A 474 10.83 -83.93 -2.91
N ASP A 475 11.99 -83.94 -3.58
CA ASP A 475 12.84 -82.75 -3.71
C ASP A 475 12.16 -81.63 -4.51
N LYS A 476 11.32 -81.95 -5.52
CA LYS A 476 10.49 -80.95 -6.21
C LYS A 476 9.51 -80.25 -5.25
N LEU A 477 8.83 -80.99 -4.36
CA LEU A 477 7.92 -80.42 -3.36
C LEU A 477 8.68 -79.59 -2.30
N ARG A 478 9.82 -80.09 -1.81
CA ARG A 478 10.70 -79.37 -0.88
C ARG A 478 11.22 -78.06 -1.45
N ASN A 479 11.66 -78.08 -2.71
CA ASN A 479 12.12 -76.89 -3.41
C ASN A 479 10.99 -75.86 -3.54
N TYR A 480 9.76 -76.30 -3.81
CA TYR A 480 8.59 -75.42 -3.84
C TYR A 480 8.26 -74.82 -2.47
N GLU A 481 8.26 -75.63 -1.39
CA GLU A 481 8.08 -75.13 -0.02
C GLU A 481 9.17 -74.12 0.38
N ALA A 482 10.45 -74.43 0.10
CA ALA A 482 11.58 -73.57 0.43
C ALA A 482 11.52 -72.22 -0.30
N MET A 483 11.11 -72.22 -1.58
CA MET A 483 10.89 -70.98 -2.33
C MET A 483 9.74 -70.16 -1.75
N LEU A 484 8.62 -70.78 -1.38
CA LEU A 484 7.52 -70.07 -0.73
C LEU A 484 7.93 -69.49 0.63
N ARG A 485 8.59 -70.25 1.51
CA ARG A 485 9.04 -69.76 2.82
C ARG A 485 10.01 -68.58 2.72
N SER A 486 10.91 -68.61 1.73
CA SER A 486 11.92 -67.57 1.57
C SER A 486 11.42 -66.32 0.84
N ARG A 487 10.45 -66.45 -0.08
CA ARG A 487 10.06 -65.36 -1.00
C ARG A 487 8.60 -64.93 -0.92
N ALA A 488 7.65 -65.83 -0.61
CA ALA A 488 6.22 -65.54 -0.72
C ALA A 488 5.80 -64.31 0.09
N LYS A 489 6.32 -64.17 1.33
CA LYS A 489 6.06 -63.00 2.17
C LYS A 489 6.49 -61.69 1.50
N LYS A 490 7.71 -61.62 0.95
CA LYS A 490 8.22 -60.41 0.30
C LYS A 490 7.47 -60.08 -1.00
N VAL A 491 7.15 -61.10 -1.80
CA VAL A 491 6.39 -60.94 -3.05
C VAL A 491 4.98 -60.43 -2.73
N ALA A 492 4.31 -61.03 -1.74
CA ALA A 492 2.99 -60.63 -1.32
C ALA A 492 2.99 -59.23 -0.66
N ALA A 493 4.00 -58.88 0.14
CA ALA A 493 4.11 -57.55 0.73
C ALA A 493 4.23 -56.46 -0.36
N ASN A 494 5.10 -56.65 -1.36
CA ASN A 494 5.23 -55.71 -2.48
C ASN A 494 3.94 -55.62 -3.32
N ALA A 495 3.27 -56.75 -3.54
CA ALA A 495 1.99 -56.78 -4.27
C ALA A 495 0.87 -56.09 -3.49
N ALA A 496 0.81 -56.27 -2.17
CA ALA A 496 -0.15 -55.59 -1.30
C ALA A 496 0.11 -54.07 -1.29
N GLU A 497 1.36 -53.64 -1.14
CA GLU A 497 1.72 -52.23 -1.23
C GLU A 497 1.29 -51.61 -2.56
N ALA A 498 1.63 -52.25 -3.69
CA ALA A 498 1.24 -51.77 -5.01
C ALA A 498 -0.29 -51.76 -5.24
N LEU A 499 -1.03 -52.65 -4.60
CA LEU A 499 -2.50 -52.72 -4.70
C LEU A 499 -3.17 -51.54 -3.97
N PHE A 500 -2.72 -51.26 -2.74
CA PHE A 500 -3.35 -50.27 -1.86
C PHE A 500 -2.81 -48.85 -2.07
N MET A 501 -1.52 -48.69 -2.42
CA MET A 501 -0.88 -47.39 -2.68
C MET A 501 -0.94 -46.96 -4.15
N ASN A 502 -2.02 -47.29 -4.86
CA ASN A 502 -2.12 -46.91 -6.27
C ASN A 502 -2.34 -45.39 -6.43
N GLU A 503 -1.68 -44.81 -7.42
CA GLU A 503 -1.79 -43.38 -7.77
C GLU A 503 -2.91 -43.10 -8.78
N ASN A 504 -3.72 -44.10 -9.14
CA ASN A 504 -4.79 -43.90 -10.11
C ASN A 504 -5.88 -42.99 -9.52
N LYS A 505 -6.38 -42.08 -10.36
CA LYS A 505 -7.53 -41.25 -10.00
C LYS A 505 -8.75 -42.11 -9.75
N THR A 506 -9.42 -41.87 -8.64
CA THR A 506 -10.56 -42.66 -8.17
C THR A 506 -11.62 -42.84 -9.25
N ILE A 507 -11.95 -41.78 -9.98
CA ILE A 507 -12.98 -41.79 -11.05
C ILE A 507 -12.63 -42.81 -12.15
N ASN A 508 -11.35 -42.98 -12.48
CA ASN A 508 -10.90 -43.79 -13.60
C ASN A 508 -10.68 -45.27 -13.24
N GLU A 509 -10.53 -45.59 -11.96
CA GLU A 509 -10.21 -46.95 -11.52
C GLU A 509 -11.39 -47.91 -11.71
N LYS A 510 -11.12 -49.11 -12.24
CA LYS A 510 -12.12 -50.12 -12.60
C LYS A 510 -11.85 -51.49 -11.99
N ARG A 511 -10.70 -51.69 -11.35
CA ARG A 511 -10.29 -52.98 -10.78
C ARG A 511 -11.09 -53.29 -9.51
N PRO A 512 -11.81 -54.44 -9.44
CA PRO A 512 -12.63 -54.78 -8.28
C PRO A 512 -11.87 -54.98 -6.95
N CYS A 513 -10.56 -55.21 -7.02
CA CYS A 513 -9.68 -55.40 -5.87
C CYS A 513 -9.16 -54.09 -5.25
N THR A 514 -9.61 -52.92 -5.72
CA THR A 514 -9.13 -51.60 -5.27
C THR A 514 -10.15 -50.88 -4.39
N LEU A 515 -9.66 -50.01 -3.50
CA LEU A 515 -10.53 -49.22 -2.62
C LEU A 515 -11.35 -48.19 -3.42
N GLU A 516 -10.77 -47.64 -4.47
CA GLU A 516 -11.42 -46.71 -5.39
C GLU A 516 -12.68 -47.33 -6.02
N PHE A 517 -12.61 -48.61 -6.39
CA PHE A 517 -13.76 -49.34 -6.91
C PHE A 517 -14.78 -49.67 -5.81
N LEU A 518 -14.32 -50.02 -4.60
CA LEU A 518 -15.20 -50.26 -3.45
C LEU A 518 -16.05 -49.02 -3.13
N LEU A 519 -15.49 -47.82 -3.34
CA LEU A 519 -16.14 -46.54 -3.11
C LEU A 519 -17.04 -46.08 -4.27
N LYS A 520 -17.33 -46.93 -5.26
CA LYS A 520 -18.30 -46.64 -6.33
C LYS A 520 -19.59 -47.42 -6.14
N ASN A 521 -20.73 -46.75 -6.34
CA ASN A 521 -22.02 -47.44 -6.36
C ASN A 521 -22.20 -48.24 -7.68
N ALA A 522 -23.32 -48.94 -7.81
CA ALA A 522 -23.61 -49.76 -8.99
C ALA A 522 -23.65 -48.97 -10.32
N PHE A 523 -23.83 -47.65 -10.28
CA PHE A 523 -23.84 -46.76 -11.44
C PHE A 523 -22.46 -46.18 -11.76
N GLY A 524 -21.44 -46.49 -10.96
CA GLY A 524 -20.09 -45.96 -11.10
C GLY A 524 -19.87 -44.59 -10.44
N GLU A 525 -20.85 -44.07 -9.70
CA GLU A 525 -20.72 -42.81 -8.96
C GLU A 525 -19.89 -43.02 -7.70
N VAL A 526 -18.95 -42.11 -7.44
CA VAL A 526 -18.10 -42.13 -6.25
C VAL A 526 -18.90 -41.68 -5.02
N CYS A 527 -18.80 -42.47 -3.95
CA CYS A 527 -19.43 -42.22 -2.66
C CYS A 527 -19.13 -40.82 -2.15
N HIS A 528 -20.18 -40.13 -1.68
CA HIS A 528 -20.05 -38.93 -0.87
C HIS A 528 -19.08 -39.14 0.31
N PRO A 529 -18.27 -38.16 0.76
CA PRO A 529 -17.27 -38.33 1.82
C PRO A 529 -17.77 -39.06 3.08
N ASN A 530 -18.98 -38.74 3.56
CA ASN A 530 -19.60 -39.47 4.68
C ASN A 530 -19.92 -40.95 4.37
N ALA A 531 -20.40 -41.26 3.16
CA ALA A 531 -20.63 -42.63 2.73
C ALA A 531 -19.30 -43.37 2.47
N ALA A 532 -18.29 -42.68 1.95
CA ALA A 532 -16.96 -43.23 1.74
C ALA A 532 -16.33 -43.63 3.07
N ARG A 533 -16.39 -42.75 4.08
CA ARG A 533 -15.92 -43.03 5.43
C ARG A 533 -16.67 -44.21 6.08
N TYR A 534 -17.99 -44.31 5.88
CA TYR A 534 -18.76 -45.49 6.29
C TYR A 534 -18.20 -46.79 5.67
N MET A 535 -17.99 -46.79 4.34
CA MET A 535 -17.45 -47.96 3.62
C MET A 535 -16.04 -48.33 4.10
N LEU A 536 -15.18 -47.34 4.36
CA LEU A 536 -13.83 -47.56 4.87
C LEU A 536 -13.83 -48.14 6.29
N TYR A 537 -14.71 -47.66 7.19
CA TYR A 537 -14.85 -48.26 8.52
C TYR A 537 -15.34 -49.72 8.44
N GLN A 538 -16.32 -50.01 7.60
CA GLN A 538 -16.80 -51.38 7.42
C GLN A 538 -15.73 -52.29 6.80
N ALA A 539 -14.99 -51.79 5.81
CA ALA A 539 -13.86 -52.51 5.23
C ALA A 539 -12.79 -52.79 6.28
N LYS A 540 -12.46 -51.83 7.13
CA LYS A 540 -11.49 -51.99 8.22
C LYS A 540 -11.93 -53.05 9.24
N ILE A 541 -13.18 -53.02 9.68
CA ILE A 541 -13.72 -54.01 10.63
C ILE A 541 -13.59 -55.44 10.07
N GLU A 542 -13.96 -55.63 8.79
CA GLU A 542 -13.84 -56.93 8.14
C GLU A 542 -12.37 -57.31 7.86
N MET A 543 -11.50 -56.34 7.55
CA MET A 543 -10.06 -56.54 7.36
C MET A 543 -9.41 -57.03 8.66
N ASP A 544 -9.66 -56.36 9.79
CA ASP A 544 -9.11 -56.71 11.11
C ASP A 544 -9.55 -58.10 11.55
N LYS A 545 -10.82 -58.44 11.29
CA LYS A 545 -11.35 -59.78 11.52
C LYS A 545 -10.58 -60.82 10.69
N ARG A 546 -10.34 -60.54 9.41
CA ARG A 546 -9.60 -61.43 8.51
C ARG A 546 -8.14 -61.57 8.88
N VAL A 547 -7.46 -60.51 9.35
CA VAL A 547 -6.09 -60.60 9.91
C VAL A 547 -6.07 -61.61 11.05
N ARG A 548 -6.97 -61.49 12.03
CA ARG A 548 -7.03 -62.40 13.18
C ARG A 548 -7.29 -63.85 12.77
N THR A 549 -8.30 -64.08 11.93
CA THR A 549 -8.67 -65.44 11.50
C THR A 549 -7.61 -66.10 10.63
N THR A 550 -7.00 -65.36 9.70
CA THR A 550 -5.97 -65.88 8.79
C THR A 550 -4.67 -66.14 9.56
N THR A 551 -4.28 -65.25 10.49
CA THR A 551 -3.12 -65.47 11.39
C THR A 551 -3.31 -66.75 12.21
N SER A 552 -4.48 -66.92 12.84
CA SER A 552 -4.78 -68.14 13.60
C SER A 552 -4.79 -69.38 12.72
N THR A 553 -5.30 -69.31 11.49
CA THR A 553 -5.31 -70.44 10.55
C THR A 553 -3.90 -70.81 10.10
N LEU A 554 -3.06 -69.81 9.80
CA LEU A 554 -1.66 -70.03 9.40
C LEU A 554 -0.86 -70.69 10.53
N HIS A 555 -0.92 -70.15 11.74
CA HIS A 555 -0.13 -70.63 12.88
C HIS A 555 -0.66 -71.89 13.54
N ASN A 556 -1.99 -72.05 13.66
CA ASN A 556 -2.55 -73.16 14.44
C ASN A 556 -2.97 -74.36 13.57
N VAL A 557 -3.05 -74.20 12.23
CA VAL A 557 -3.53 -75.26 11.33
C VAL A 557 -2.51 -75.57 10.23
N ILE A 558 -2.09 -74.57 9.44
CA ILE A 558 -1.30 -74.82 8.23
C ILE A 558 0.17 -75.12 8.55
N LEU A 559 0.81 -74.30 9.40
CA LEU A 559 2.21 -74.52 9.79
C LEU A 559 2.42 -75.88 10.49
N PRO A 560 1.60 -76.28 11.48
CA PRO A 560 1.71 -77.61 12.09
C PRO A 560 1.54 -78.76 11.08
N ARG A 561 0.65 -78.62 10.09
CA ARG A 561 0.48 -79.62 9.03
C ARG A 561 1.71 -79.75 8.13
N LEU A 562 2.41 -78.65 7.84
CA LEU A 562 3.68 -78.69 7.10
C LEU A 562 4.82 -79.28 7.93
N GLU A 563 4.83 -79.04 9.24
CA GLU A 563 5.82 -79.60 10.16
C GLU A 563 5.76 -81.14 10.23
N LEU A 564 4.59 -81.76 10.01
CA LEU A 564 4.45 -83.22 9.89
C LEU A 564 5.29 -83.80 8.73
N TYR A 565 5.51 -83.00 7.70
CA TYR A 565 6.31 -83.40 6.54
C TYR A 565 7.76 -82.94 6.67
N ALA A 566 8.23 -82.32 7.77
CA ALA A 566 9.60 -81.83 7.90
C ALA A 566 10.66 -82.96 7.94
N PRO A 567 11.94 -82.69 7.59
CA PRO A 567 12.98 -83.73 7.59
C PRO A 567 13.28 -84.31 8.99
N ASP A 568 13.00 -83.51 10.02
CA ASP A 568 13.13 -83.83 11.44
C ASP A 568 11.79 -84.22 12.08
N ALA A 569 10.72 -84.35 11.29
CA ALA A 569 9.45 -84.86 11.78
C ALA A 569 9.64 -86.27 12.37
N TYR A 570 8.92 -86.53 13.46
CA TYR A 570 8.90 -87.83 14.13
C TYR A 570 7.44 -88.21 14.41
N ASP A 571 6.69 -88.46 13.33
CA ASP A 571 5.30 -88.95 13.40
C ASP A 571 5.24 -90.37 12.84
N THR A 572 5.38 -91.31 13.75
CA THR A 572 5.49 -92.73 13.43
C THR A 572 4.15 -93.38 13.15
N GLY A 573 3.05 -92.63 13.07
CA GLY A 573 1.73 -93.17 12.74
C GLY A 573 1.26 -92.77 11.34
N MET A 574 1.74 -91.64 10.83
CA MET A 574 1.30 -91.06 9.55
C MET A 574 1.87 -91.80 8.33
N PHE A 575 3.10 -92.30 8.45
CA PHE A 575 3.85 -92.95 7.36
C PHE A 575 3.77 -94.49 7.40
N ASP A 576 3.18 -95.05 8.46
CA ASP A 576 3.04 -96.50 8.70
C ASP A 576 1.83 -97.13 7.96
N HIS A 577 1.90 -98.44 7.69
CA HIS A 577 0.76 -99.25 7.23
C HIS A 577 0.05 -99.93 8.42
N GLU A 578 -1.29 -99.96 8.41
CA GLU A 578 -2.19 -100.48 9.47
C GLU A 578 -1.88 -101.90 10.06
N LYS A 579 -0.99 -102.70 9.44
CA LYS A 579 -0.77 -104.11 9.80
C LYS A 579 0.65 -104.46 10.26
N THR A 580 1.56 -103.48 10.37
CA THR A 580 2.99 -103.75 10.56
C THR A 580 3.58 -102.96 11.73
N LYS A 581 4.23 -103.65 12.69
CA LYS A 581 4.82 -103.04 13.91
C LYS A 581 6.26 -102.51 13.68
N ARG A 582 6.50 -101.76 12.61
CA ARG A 582 7.75 -100.98 12.42
C ARG A 582 7.37 -99.56 12.03
N VAL A 583 8.24 -98.65 12.43
CA VAL A 583 8.00 -97.25 12.77
C VAL A 583 8.83 -96.41 11.79
N GLU A 584 8.22 -95.93 10.70
CA GLU A 584 8.86 -94.95 9.82
C GLU A 584 8.74 -93.55 10.44
N ALA A 585 9.85 -92.80 10.59
CA ALA A 585 9.82 -91.54 11.34
C ALA A 585 9.30 -90.34 10.50
N ASN A 586 9.57 -90.33 9.19
CA ASN A 586 9.23 -89.22 8.28
C ASN A 586 9.25 -89.62 6.79
N LEU A 587 8.83 -88.68 5.94
CA LEU A 587 8.78 -88.82 4.48
C LEU A 587 10.17 -89.08 3.84
N ASP A 588 11.25 -88.59 4.45
CA ASP A 588 12.61 -88.73 3.94
C ASP A 588 13.12 -90.19 4.07
N ASP A 589 12.82 -90.83 5.20
CA ASP A 589 13.07 -92.26 5.40
C ASP A 589 12.29 -93.11 4.39
N LEU A 590 11.00 -92.79 4.19
CA LEU A 590 10.12 -93.48 3.24
C LEU A 590 10.63 -93.37 1.79
N CYS A 591 10.98 -92.17 1.32
CA CYS A 591 11.46 -91.96 -0.05
C CYS A 591 12.85 -92.58 -0.30
N SER A 592 13.75 -92.55 0.69
CA SER A 592 15.11 -93.10 0.55
C SER A 592 15.14 -94.62 0.43
N ALA A 593 14.12 -95.30 0.94
CA ALA A 593 14.03 -96.76 0.92
C ALA A 593 13.71 -97.35 -0.46
N GLU A 594 13.26 -96.54 -1.42
CA GLU A 594 13.03 -97.00 -2.80
C GLU A 594 14.34 -97.41 -3.50
N GLN A 595 15.42 -96.67 -3.23
CA GLN A 595 16.72 -96.80 -3.89
C GLN A 595 17.77 -97.58 -3.08
N ASP A 596 17.55 -97.80 -1.78
CA ASP A 596 18.44 -98.54 -0.89
C ASP A 596 17.91 -99.97 -0.62
N PRO A 597 18.58 -101.03 -1.12
CA PRO A 597 18.11 -102.41 -0.98
C PRO A 597 17.98 -102.90 0.48
N ASP A 598 18.80 -102.35 1.38
CA ASP A 598 18.82 -102.75 2.79
C ASP A 598 17.69 -102.05 3.57
N LYS A 599 17.43 -100.77 3.26
CA LYS A 599 16.26 -100.04 3.78
C LYS A 599 14.94 -100.56 3.21
N ARG A 600 14.90 -100.94 1.93
CA ARG A 600 13.71 -101.49 1.26
C ARG A 600 13.19 -102.77 1.92
N LYS A 601 14.09 -103.65 2.37
CA LYS A 601 13.75 -104.86 3.14
C LYS A 601 13.31 -104.54 4.57
N ALA A 602 13.71 -103.38 5.11
CA ALA A 602 13.42 -102.98 6.47
C ALA A 602 12.02 -102.34 6.62
N ILE A 603 11.48 -101.75 5.53
CA ILE A 603 10.16 -101.14 5.47
C ILE A 603 9.07 -102.19 5.17
N PRO A 604 8.05 -102.33 6.04
CA PRO A 604 7.03 -103.37 5.88
C PRO A 604 6.12 -103.20 4.66
N LEU A 605 5.98 -101.99 4.11
CA LEU A 605 5.20 -101.72 2.88
C LEU A 605 5.66 -102.56 1.68
N PHE A 606 6.95 -102.93 1.60
CA PHE A 606 7.49 -103.76 0.52
C PHE A 606 7.30 -105.27 0.72
N SER A 607 6.90 -105.72 1.92
CA SER A 607 6.76 -107.15 2.23
C SER A 607 5.55 -107.84 1.56
N GLY A 608 4.60 -107.05 1.05
CA GLY A 608 3.41 -107.50 0.32
C GLY A 608 3.42 -107.24 -1.20
N GLY A 609 4.57 -106.83 -1.76
CA GLY A 609 4.71 -106.36 -3.14
C GLY A 609 4.85 -104.83 -3.23
N ASP A 610 5.54 -104.36 -4.28
CA ASP A 610 5.91 -102.94 -4.45
C ASP A 610 4.71 -101.97 -4.54
N ASN A 611 3.54 -102.44 -4.96
CA ASN A 611 2.37 -101.58 -5.23
C ASN A 611 1.90 -100.78 -4.00
N LYS A 612 1.97 -101.34 -2.79
CA LYS A 612 1.47 -100.66 -1.58
C LYS A 612 2.32 -99.47 -1.14
N PHE A 613 3.62 -99.52 -1.40
CA PHE A 613 4.53 -98.39 -1.16
C PHE A 613 4.16 -97.21 -2.05
N TYR A 614 3.91 -97.50 -3.33
CA TYR A 614 3.53 -96.52 -4.33
C TYR A 614 2.11 -95.95 -4.12
N GLU A 615 1.15 -96.76 -3.66
CA GLU A 615 -0.17 -96.29 -3.21
C GLU A 615 -0.03 -95.24 -2.09
N LYS A 616 0.90 -95.44 -1.14
CA LYS A 616 1.14 -94.50 -0.04
C LYS A 616 1.81 -93.21 -0.49
N LEU A 617 2.73 -93.26 -1.46
CA LEU A 617 3.31 -92.05 -2.08
C LEU A 617 2.26 -91.25 -2.88
N ASN A 618 1.37 -91.95 -3.61
CA ASN A 618 0.22 -91.36 -4.30
C ASN A 618 -0.77 -90.68 -3.33
N GLU A 619 -0.81 -91.08 -2.06
CA GLU A 619 -1.58 -90.39 -1.00
C GLU A 619 -0.83 -89.17 -0.45
N LEU A 620 0.45 -89.35 -0.06
CA LEU A 620 1.22 -88.36 0.69
C LEU A 620 1.71 -87.17 -0.15
N PHE A 621 2.10 -87.37 -1.41
CA PHE A 621 2.62 -86.28 -2.24
C PHE A 621 1.55 -85.25 -2.65
N PRO A 622 0.33 -85.65 -3.09
CA PRO A 622 -0.75 -84.70 -3.32
C PRO A 622 -1.21 -84.00 -2.04
N ASP A 623 -1.20 -84.67 -0.89
CA ASP A 623 -1.56 -84.07 0.40
C ASP A 623 -0.51 -83.04 0.87
N TYR A 624 0.78 -83.37 0.75
CA TYR A 624 1.86 -82.43 1.01
C TYR A 624 1.82 -81.22 0.07
N HIS A 625 1.63 -81.44 -1.24
CA HIS A 625 1.45 -80.38 -2.23
C HIS A 625 0.31 -79.44 -1.86
N LYS A 626 -0.84 -80.01 -1.46
CA LYS A 626 -2.01 -79.26 -1.02
C LYS A 626 -1.67 -78.35 0.17
N HIS A 627 -0.94 -78.83 1.17
CA HIS A 627 -0.54 -78.01 2.32
C HIS A 627 0.48 -76.91 1.96
N ILE A 628 1.42 -77.19 1.04
CA ILE A 628 2.36 -76.17 0.53
C ILE A 628 1.59 -75.06 -0.20
N ARG A 629 0.61 -75.42 -1.03
CA ARG A 629 -0.27 -74.46 -1.71
C ARG A 629 -1.09 -73.64 -0.71
N GLU A 630 -1.73 -74.29 0.27
CA GLU A 630 -2.48 -73.62 1.34
C GLU A 630 -1.62 -72.62 2.12
N PHE A 631 -0.34 -72.94 2.37
CA PHE A 631 0.62 -72.04 3.01
C PHE A 631 0.94 -70.81 2.15
N GLY A 632 1.19 -71.00 0.86
CA GLY A 632 1.40 -69.89 -0.07
C GLY A 632 0.19 -68.96 -0.13
N GLU A 633 -1.01 -69.52 -0.37
CA GLU A 633 -2.25 -68.77 -0.45
C GLU A 633 -2.58 -68.02 0.85
N CYS A 634 -2.42 -68.68 2.01
CA CYS A 634 -2.71 -68.08 3.31
C CYS A 634 -1.70 -66.97 3.66
N THR A 635 -0.42 -67.16 3.31
CA THR A 635 0.63 -66.14 3.47
C THR A 635 0.34 -64.92 2.61
N ALA A 636 -0.02 -65.11 1.33
CA ALA A 636 -0.36 -63.99 0.44
C ALA A 636 -1.58 -63.20 0.92
N LYS A 637 -2.64 -63.88 1.38
CA LYS A 637 -3.82 -63.25 1.98
C LYS A 637 -3.47 -62.49 3.26
N LEU A 638 -2.65 -63.07 4.14
CA LEU A 638 -2.30 -62.46 5.41
C LEU A 638 -1.52 -61.15 5.22
N GLU A 639 -0.55 -61.11 4.32
CA GLU A 639 0.22 -59.88 4.03
C GLU A 639 -0.69 -58.78 3.46
N ALA A 640 -1.63 -59.13 2.57
CA ALA A 640 -2.62 -58.18 2.05
C ALA A 640 -3.53 -57.63 3.13
N TYR A 641 -4.04 -58.48 4.03
CA TYR A 641 -4.93 -58.03 5.10
C TYR A 641 -4.20 -57.18 6.13
N THR A 642 -2.94 -57.52 6.43
CA THR A 642 -2.12 -56.78 7.40
C THR A 642 -1.81 -55.38 6.87
N PHE A 643 -1.25 -55.28 5.65
CA PHE A 643 -0.99 -53.99 5.02
C PHE A 643 -2.28 -53.18 4.80
N GLY A 644 -3.34 -53.85 4.32
CA GLY A 644 -4.64 -53.24 4.07
C GLY A 644 -5.29 -52.70 5.35
N SER A 645 -5.15 -53.38 6.49
CA SER A 645 -5.65 -52.91 7.79
C SER A 645 -4.94 -51.64 8.23
N GLU A 646 -3.60 -51.62 8.15
CA GLU A 646 -2.80 -50.43 8.48
C GLU A 646 -3.12 -49.25 7.56
N TYR A 647 -3.26 -49.50 6.26
CA TYR A 647 -3.60 -48.45 5.29
C TYR A 647 -5.02 -47.90 5.47
N LEU A 648 -6.00 -48.78 5.72
CA LEU A 648 -7.37 -48.35 6.04
C LEU A 648 -7.42 -47.56 7.35
N ASP A 649 -6.60 -47.88 8.34
CA ASP A 649 -6.49 -47.09 9.57
C ASP A 649 -5.97 -45.67 9.30
N ASP A 650 -4.92 -45.53 8.49
CA ASP A 650 -4.39 -44.22 8.09
C ASP A 650 -5.43 -43.42 7.28
N LEU A 651 -6.13 -44.04 6.32
CA LEU A 651 -7.22 -43.39 5.57
C LEU A 651 -8.36 -42.93 6.49
N CYS A 652 -8.76 -43.76 7.45
CA CYS A 652 -9.80 -43.39 8.42
C CYS A 652 -9.36 -42.20 9.29
N LYS A 653 -8.12 -42.21 9.78
CA LYS A 653 -7.54 -41.10 10.56
C LYS A 653 -7.44 -39.80 9.77
N MET A 654 -7.08 -39.87 8.49
CA MET A 654 -7.00 -38.68 7.63
C MET A 654 -8.39 -38.07 7.40
N TYR A 655 -9.41 -38.90 7.14
CA TYR A 655 -10.79 -38.43 7.10
C TYR A 655 -11.24 -37.83 8.44
N GLU A 656 -10.91 -38.46 9.56
CA GLU A 656 -11.20 -37.93 10.90
C GLU A 656 -10.56 -36.56 11.13
N SER A 657 -9.31 -36.36 10.71
CA SER A 657 -8.61 -35.07 10.79
C SER A 657 -9.29 -33.99 9.94
N PHE A 658 -9.68 -34.34 8.70
CA PHE A 658 -10.44 -33.47 7.83
C PHE A 658 -11.76 -33.01 8.49
N PHE A 659 -12.56 -33.94 9.01
CA PHE A 659 -13.84 -33.62 9.66
C PHE A 659 -13.68 -32.92 11.02
N PHE A 660 -12.56 -33.12 11.72
CA PHE A 660 -12.27 -32.43 12.97
C PHE A 660 -12.16 -30.91 12.77
N SER A 661 -11.46 -30.46 11.72
CA SER A 661 -11.33 -29.03 11.39
C SER A 661 -12.49 -28.47 10.55
N PHE A 662 -13.37 -29.33 10.03
CA PHE A 662 -14.43 -28.95 9.10
C PHE A 662 -15.44 -27.96 9.69
N GLY A 663 -15.89 -28.19 10.93
CA GLY A 663 -16.87 -27.32 11.58
C GLY A 663 -16.38 -25.87 11.72
N ASP A 664 -15.15 -25.70 12.20
CA ASP A 664 -14.50 -24.39 12.35
C ASP A 664 -14.31 -23.70 11.00
N LYS A 665 -13.93 -24.45 9.95
CA LYS A 665 -13.75 -23.93 8.60
C LYS A 665 -15.06 -23.49 7.95
N VAL A 666 -16.17 -24.20 8.18
CA VAL A 666 -17.50 -23.77 7.73
C VAL A 666 -17.92 -22.49 8.44
N GLN A 667 -17.76 -22.39 9.77
CA GLN A 667 -18.04 -21.14 10.50
C GLN A 667 -17.15 -19.98 10.03
N ALA A 668 -15.90 -20.25 9.64
CA ALA A 668 -15.01 -19.25 9.09
C ALA A 668 -15.48 -18.70 7.73
N LEU A 669 -16.32 -19.41 6.97
CA LEU A 669 -16.87 -18.88 5.72
C LEU A 669 -17.77 -17.66 5.95
N GLU A 670 -18.56 -17.63 7.03
CA GLU A 670 -19.40 -16.47 7.37
C GLU A 670 -18.53 -15.26 7.69
N ARG A 671 -17.46 -15.47 8.47
CA ARG A 671 -16.46 -14.44 8.75
C ARG A 671 -15.79 -13.93 7.47
N ARG A 672 -15.40 -14.84 6.55
CA ARG A 672 -14.84 -14.47 5.25
C ARG A 672 -15.83 -13.62 4.42
N GLN A 673 -17.12 -13.95 4.44
CA GLN A 673 -18.17 -13.13 3.80
C GLN A 673 -18.30 -11.75 4.46
N ASP A 674 -18.27 -11.68 5.80
CA ASP A 674 -18.31 -10.42 6.54
C ASP A 674 -17.10 -9.53 6.22
N ASP A 675 -15.89 -10.11 6.23
CA ASP A 675 -14.63 -9.42 5.89
C ASP A 675 -14.69 -8.85 4.46
N MET A 676 -15.25 -9.61 3.51
CA MET A 676 -15.44 -9.14 2.12
C MET A 676 -16.43 -7.97 2.03
N VAL A 677 -17.56 -8.04 2.74
CA VAL A 677 -18.53 -6.94 2.77
C VAL A 677 -17.88 -5.67 3.34
N ASP A 678 -17.12 -5.80 4.42
CA ASP A 678 -16.44 -4.67 5.07
C ASP A 678 -15.32 -4.06 4.21
N ALA A 679 -14.66 -4.88 3.38
CA ALA A 679 -13.65 -4.44 2.43
C ALA A 679 -14.26 -3.74 1.20
N LEU A 680 -15.42 -4.19 0.70
CA LEU A 680 -16.06 -3.61 -0.47
C LEU A 680 -16.93 -2.39 -0.16
N LYS A 681 -17.32 -2.21 1.11
CA LYS A 681 -18.20 -1.13 1.57
C LYS A 681 -17.61 0.25 1.27
N PHE A 682 -18.36 1.05 0.51
CA PHE A 682 -18.04 2.45 0.29
C PHE A 682 -18.13 3.25 1.59
N ARG A 683 -17.04 3.93 1.94
CA ARG A 683 -16.95 4.88 3.04
C ARG A 683 -16.81 6.28 2.44
N LYS A 684 -17.39 7.28 3.12
CA LYS A 684 -17.24 8.68 2.70
C LYS A 684 -15.75 9.02 2.58
N GLY A 685 -15.34 9.53 1.42
CA GLY A 685 -13.95 9.87 1.11
C GLY A 685 -13.16 8.82 0.34
N ASP A 686 -13.73 7.64 0.08
CA ASP A 686 -13.07 6.62 -0.76
C ASP A 686 -13.01 7.08 -2.22
N SER A 687 -11.91 6.76 -2.90
CA SER A 687 -11.69 7.05 -4.32
C SER A 687 -12.39 6.06 -5.26
N THR A 688 -12.80 4.90 -4.72
CA THR A 688 -13.41 3.80 -5.47
C THR A 688 -14.81 3.52 -4.95
N TYR A 689 -15.79 3.47 -5.84
CA TYR A 689 -17.15 3.06 -5.53
C TYR A 689 -17.42 1.67 -6.11
N ASN A 690 -17.65 0.70 -5.22
CA ASN A 690 -17.99 -0.67 -5.61
C ASN A 690 -19.51 -0.81 -5.80
N VAL A 691 -19.92 -1.18 -7.00
CA VAL A 691 -21.32 -1.42 -7.39
C VAL A 691 -21.73 -2.83 -6.96
N CYS A 692 -22.99 -3.02 -6.54
CA CYS A 692 -23.53 -4.31 -6.06
C CYS A 692 -22.80 -4.88 -4.82
N ALA A 693 -22.17 -4.04 -4.01
CA ALA A 693 -21.26 -4.46 -2.94
C ALA A 693 -21.86 -4.48 -1.52
N THR A 694 -23.09 -4.04 -1.31
CA THR A 694 -23.69 -4.04 0.04
C THR A 694 -24.16 -5.45 0.42
N ARG A 695 -24.17 -5.76 1.73
CA ARG A 695 -24.60 -7.08 2.24
C ARG A 695 -25.96 -7.50 1.68
N ASP A 696 -26.93 -6.58 1.66
CA ASP A 696 -28.29 -6.88 1.20
C ASP A 696 -28.33 -7.21 -0.30
N LEU A 697 -27.53 -6.50 -1.11
CA LEU A 697 -27.42 -6.75 -2.54
C LEU A 697 -26.70 -8.07 -2.83
N LEU A 698 -25.61 -8.35 -2.13
CA LEU A 698 -24.86 -9.61 -2.24
C LEU A 698 -25.74 -10.81 -1.84
N ASN A 699 -26.50 -10.70 -0.74
CA ASN A 699 -27.44 -11.74 -0.33
C ASN A 699 -28.56 -11.95 -1.35
N GLU A 700 -29.08 -10.89 -1.96
CA GLU A 700 -30.09 -11.04 -3.01
C GLU A 700 -29.50 -11.65 -4.29
N LEU A 701 -28.23 -11.37 -4.61
CA LEU A 701 -27.51 -12.07 -5.68
C LEU A 701 -27.35 -13.56 -5.39
N VAL A 702 -26.95 -13.95 -4.17
CA VAL A 702 -26.89 -15.35 -3.73
C VAL A 702 -28.25 -16.03 -3.92
N ARG A 703 -29.34 -15.41 -3.46
CA ARG A 703 -30.70 -15.96 -3.62
C ARG A 703 -31.14 -16.08 -5.07
N SER A 704 -30.78 -15.11 -5.91
CA SER A 704 -31.14 -15.10 -7.33
C SER A 704 -30.39 -16.17 -8.14
N THR A 705 -29.21 -16.56 -7.65
CA THR A 705 -28.33 -17.58 -8.25
C THR A 705 -28.48 -18.95 -7.59
N ALA A 706 -29.19 -19.06 -6.46
CA ALA A 706 -29.42 -20.30 -5.73
C ALA A 706 -30.14 -21.35 -6.60
N HIS A 707 -29.63 -22.59 -6.56
CA HIS A 707 -30.14 -23.72 -7.32
C HIS A 707 -31.58 -24.09 -6.93
N GLN A 708 -32.44 -24.33 -7.93
CA GLN A 708 -33.73 -25.02 -7.77
C GLN A 708 -33.61 -26.53 -8.08
N SER A 709 -32.52 -27.19 -7.71
CA SER A 709 -32.43 -28.64 -7.81
C SER A 709 -32.90 -29.27 -6.49
N GLU A 710 -33.95 -30.08 -6.54
CA GLU A 710 -34.44 -30.90 -5.42
C GLU A 710 -33.36 -31.85 -4.83
N GLU A 711 -32.23 -32.03 -5.52
CA GLU A 711 -31.07 -32.86 -5.13
C GLU A 711 -29.94 -32.11 -4.38
N GLY A 712 -30.17 -30.88 -3.91
CA GLY A 712 -29.14 -29.94 -3.43
C GLY A 712 -28.24 -30.35 -2.25
N SER A 713 -28.35 -31.57 -1.73
CA SER A 713 -27.46 -32.10 -0.67
C SER A 713 -26.43 -33.13 -1.14
N MET A 714 -26.50 -33.56 -2.41
CA MET A 714 -25.58 -34.56 -2.96
C MET A 714 -24.58 -33.92 -3.92
N LEU A 715 -23.30 -33.94 -3.56
CA LEU A 715 -22.22 -33.44 -4.41
C LEU A 715 -22.05 -34.29 -5.68
N GLU A 716 -21.51 -33.65 -6.73
CA GLU A 716 -21.11 -34.33 -7.96
C GLU A 716 -20.06 -35.40 -7.68
N SER A 717 -20.20 -36.55 -8.38
CA SER A 717 -19.28 -37.70 -8.26
C SER A 717 -17.81 -37.33 -8.47
N ASP A 718 -17.52 -36.37 -9.36
CA ASP A 718 -16.16 -35.95 -9.66
C ASP A 718 -15.49 -35.21 -8.49
N LEU A 719 -16.26 -34.43 -7.73
CA LEU A 719 -15.78 -33.77 -6.52
C LEU A 719 -15.54 -34.79 -5.40
N ASN A 720 -16.44 -35.76 -5.23
CA ASN A 720 -16.27 -36.85 -4.27
C ASN A 720 -14.98 -37.65 -4.55
N GLY A 721 -14.69 -37.91 -5.83
CA GLY A 721 -13.45 -38.53 -6.27
C GLY A 721 -12.21 -37.71 -5.93
N GLN A 722 -12.22 -36.40 -6.20
CA GLN A 722 -11.11 -35.50 -5.86
C GLN A 722 -10.83 -35.44 -4.35
N ILE A 723 -11.88 -35.47 -3.52
CA ILE A 723 -11.72 -35.51 -2.06
C ILE A 723 -11.01 -36.79 -1.63
N PHE A 724 -11.42 -37.96 -2.15
CA PHE A 724 -10.76 -39.21 -1.80
C PHE A 724 -9.33 -39.29 -2.34
N ASP A 725 -9.08 -38.81 -3.56
CA ASP A 725 -7.74 -38.71 -4.12
C ASP A 725 -6.82 -37.84 -3.24
N ALA A 726 -7.31 -36.69 -2.74
CA ALA A 726 -6.55 -35.83 -1.83
C ALA A 726 -6.29 -36.50 -0.47
N VAL A 727 -7.25 -37.27 0.07
CA VAL A 727 -7.04 -38.10 1.28
C VAL A 727 -5.92 -39.12 1.07
N LYS A 728 -5.90 -39.81 -0.08
CA LYS A 728 -4.81 -40.77 -0.40
C LYS A 728 -3.46 -40.06 -0.49
N SER A 729 -3.38 -38.93 -1.18
CA SER A 729 -2.15 -38.15 -1.30
C SER A 729 -1.62 -37.69 0.06
N ASN A 730 -2.49 -37.19 0.94
CA ASN A 730 -2.10 -36.79 2.29
C ASN A 730 -1.63 -37.99 3.13
N VAL A 731 -2.26 -39.17 3.00
CA VAL A 731 -1.79 -40.39 3.69
C VAL A 731 -0.43 -40.86 3.18
N SER A 732 -0.20 -40.80 1.86
CA SER A 732 1.12 -41.11 1.27
C SER A 732 2.18 -40.19 1.83
N PHE A 733 1.89 -38.88 1.86
CA PHE A 733 2.79 -37.88 2.42
C PHE A 733 3.05 -38.09 3.92
N ASP A 734 2.02 -38.37 4.72
CA ASP A 734 2.17 -38.69 6.15
C ASP A 734 3.08 -39.92 6.39
N ARG A 735 2.98 -40.94 5.52
CA ARG A 735 3.84 -42.12 5.60
C ARG A 735 5.28 -41.83 5.16
N GLU A 736 5.47 -40.97 4.16
CA GLU A 736 6.80 -40.49 3.76
C GLU A 736 7.48 -39.74 4.92
N ILE A 737 6.75 -38.84 5.59
CA ILE A 737 7.27 -38.09 6.76
C ILE A 737 7.70 -39.05 7.88
N ARG A 738 6.90 -40.08 8.19
CA ARG A 738 7.24 -41.07 9.23
C ARG A 738 8.56 -41.80 8.96
N ASN A 739 8.96 -41.89 7.69
CA ASN A 739 10.11 -42.68 7.23
C ASN A 739 11.31 -41.81 6.80
N ALA A 740 11.21 -40.48 6.82
CA ALA A 740 12.24 -39.56 6.34
C ALA A 740 12.81 -38.69 7.48
N ASP A 741 14.14 -38.54 7.52
CA ASP A 741 14.84 -37.72 8.53
C ASP A 741 14.73 -36.20 8.26
N ILE A 742 14.52 -35.78 7.01
CA ILE A 742 14.41 -34.38 6.58
C ILE A 742 13.33 -34.25 5.49
N VAL A 743 12.37 -33.35 5.67
CA VAL A 743 11.33 -33.02 4.69
C VAL A 743 11.56 -31.60 4.18
N GLU A 744 11.87 -31.45 2.88
CA GLU A 744 12.22 -30.15 2.30
C GLU A 744 11.01 -29.21 2.13
N ASN A 745 9.80 -29.73 1.88
CA ASN A 745 8.58 -28.94 1.67
C ASN A 745 7.32 -29.71 2.08
N ASP A 746 6.36 -29.03 2.71
CA ASP A 746 5.02 -29.56 3.01
C ASP A 746 4.20 -29.72 1.72
N ARG A 747 3.78 -30.96 1.41
CA ARG A 747 2.96 -31.29 0.22
C ARG A 747 1.53 -31.66 0.60
N SER A 748 1.12 -31.42 1.85
CA SER A 748 -0.25 -31.66 2.28
C SER A 748 -1.23 -30.77 1.51
N ILE A 749 -2.38 -31.35 1.16
CA ILE A 749 -3.46 -30.68 0.45
C ILE A 749 -4.53 -30.29 1.46
N ASP A 750 -4.94 -29.01 1.48
CA ASP A 750 -6.08 -28.59 2.29
C ASP A 750 -7.38 -28.95 1.56
N ILE A 751 -7.95 -30.11 1.91
CA ILE A 751 -9.16 -30.64 1.27
C ILE A 751 -10.33 -29.63 1.28
N PHE A 752 -10.44 -28.79 2.32
CA PHE A 752 -11.52 -27.82 2.41
C PHE A 752 -11.29 -26.61 1.49
N ASP A 753 -10.14 -25.94 1.62
CA ASP A 753 -9.87 -24.71 0.87
C ASP A 753 -9.50 -25.00 -0.60
N ASP A 754 -8.66 -26.00 -0.87
CA ASP A 754 -8.13 -26.28 -2.22
C ASP A 754 -9.11 -27.07 -3.09
N ILE A 755 -9.82 -28.04 -2.52
CA ILE A 755 -10.71 -28.94 -3.27
C ILE A 755 -12.16 -28.49 -3.18
N LEU A 756 -12.75 -28.40 -1.98
CA LEU A 756 -14.16 -28.05 -1.81
C LEU A 756 -14.46 -26.60 -2.23
N LEU A 757 -13.83 -25.61 -1.60
CA LEU A 757 -14.03 -24.21 -1.99
C LEU A 757 -13.50 -23.94 -3.39
N GLY A 758 -12.39 -24.55 -3.77
CA GLY A 758 -11.88 -24.50 -5.14
C GLY A 758 -12.92 -24.96 -6.19
N TYR A 759 -13.71 -25.99 -5.87
CA TYR A 759 -14.83 -26.43 -6.70
C TYR A 759 -15.95 -25.39 -6.77
N PHE A 760 -16.47 -24.91 -5.62
CA PHE A 760 -17.58 -23.95 -5.63
C PHE A 760 -17.20 -22.64 -6.33
N LYS A 761 -15.98 -22.16 -6.14
CA LYS A 761 -15.43 -21.00 -6.85
C LYS A 761 -15.42 -21.20 -8.37
N LYS A 762 -15.04 -22.40 -8.84
CA LYS A 762 -15.08 -22.75 -10.27
C LYS A 762 -16.51 -22.95 -10.77
N ASP A 763 -17.40 -23.51 -9.96
CA ASP A 763 -18.77 -23.82 -10.35
C ASP A 763 -19.62 -22.55 -10.52
N VAL A 764 -19.53 -21.60 -9.59
CA VAL A 764 -20.16 -20.27 -9.73
C VAL A 764 -19.71 -19.59 -11.02
N ARG A 765 -18.40 -19.57 -11.27
CA ARG A 765 -17.84 -18.99 -12.51
C ARG A 765 -18.23 -19.76 -13.76
N ARG A 766 -18.55 -21.05 -13.67
CA ARG A 766 -18.98 -21.85 -14.84
C ARG A 766 -20.47 -21.68 -15.14
N ARG A 767 -21.30 -21.49 -14.11
CA ARG A 767 -22.76 -21.60 -14.22
C ARG A 767 -23.50 -20.26 -14.09
N CYS A 768 -22.91 -19.27 -13.43
CA CYS A 768 -23.54 -17.97 -13.18
C CYS A 768 -23.13 -16.92 -14.22
N ASP A 769 -23.45 -17.14 -15.50
CA ASP A 769 -23.24 -16.11 -16.53
C ASP A 769 -24.04 -14.82 -16.25
N ALA A 770 -25.11 -14.92 -15.45
CA ALA A 770 -25.96 -13.79 -15.07
C ALA A 770 -25.27 -12.73 -14.20
N ILE A 771 -24.19 -13.07 -13.49
CA ILE A 771 -23.37 -12.10 -12.75
C ILE A 771 -22.19 -11.58 -13.56
N ASP A 772 -21.90 -12.19 -14.72
CA ASP A 772 -20.82 -11.79 -15.60
C ASP A 772 -21.25 -10.61 -16.50
N VAL A 773 -21.52 -9.46 -15.86
CA VAL A 773 -22.05 -8.25 -16.49
C VAL A 773 -21.03 -7.11 -16.49
N ASN A 774 -21.01 -6.31 -17.56
CA ASN A 774 -20.13 -5.14 -17.61
C ASN A 774 -20.57 -4.06 -16.62
N ILE A 775 -19.73 -3.05 -16.38
CA ILE A 775 -19.98 -2.02 -15.35
C ILE A 775 -21.32 -1.26 -15.51
N ILE A 776 -21.76 -0.98 -16.74
CA ILE A 776 -23.04 -0.27 -16.96
C ILE A 776 -24.23 -1.18 -16.69
N GLU A 777 -24.14 -2.43 -17.14
CA GLU A 777 -25.15 -3.45 -16.85
C GLU A 777 -25.19 -3.80 -15.36
N ALA A 778 -24.04 -3.78 -14.67
CA ALA A 778 -23.95 -3.95 -13.23
C ALA A 778 -24.66 -2.83 -12.46
N ILE A 779 -24.50 -1.56 -12.89
CA ILE A 779 -25.23 -0.43 -12.29
C ILE A 779 -26.74 -0.58 -12.52
N ALA A 780 -27.17 -1.04 -13.70
CA ALA A 780 -28.57 -1.36 -13.95
C ALA A 780 -29.07 -2.54 -13.08
N LEU A 781 -28.24 -3.58 -12.91
CA LEU A 781 -28.53 -4.73 -12.06
C LEU A 781 -28.69 -4.29 -10.60
N GLU A 782 -27.84 -3.39 -10.10
CA GLU A 782 -27.94 -2.80 -8.78
C GLU A 782 -29.32 -2.15 -8.56
N ASN A 783 -29.78 -1.32 -9.49
CA ASN A 783 -31.10 -0.68 -9.39
C ASN A 783 -32.26 -1.70 -9.33
N ARG A 784 -32.16 -2.77 -10.13
CA ARG A 784 -33.13 -3.88 -10.10
C ARG A 784 -33.11 -4.61 -8.76
N LEU A 785 -31.94 -4.91 -8.22
CA LEU A 785 -31.79 -5.56 -6.91
C LEU A 785 -32.32 -4.69 -5.77
N LEU A 786 -32.01 -3.38 -5.77
CA LEU A 786 -32.56 -2.41 -4.81
C LEU A 786 -34.09 -2.38 -4.84
N SER A 787 -34.67 -2.48 -6.04
CA SER A 787 -36.13 -2.52 -6.19
C SER A 787 -36.74 -3.83 -5.67
N ARG A 788 -36.07 -4.97 -5.86
CA ARG A 788 -36.49 -6.26 -5.27
C ARG A 788 -36.44 -6.23 -3.75
N LEU A 789 -35.40 -5.63 -3.17
CA LEU A 789 -35.27 -5.46 -1.71
C LEU A 789 -36.43 -4.64 -1.14
N LYS A 790 -36.75 -3.49 -1.74
CA LYS A 790 -37.92 -2.67 -1.33
C LYS A 790 -39.23 -3.46 -1.39
N MET A 791 -39.47 -4.19 -2.48
CA MET A 791 -40.69 -5.01 -2.60
C MET A 791 -40.77 -6.12 -1.54
N ARG A 792 -39.62 -6.64 -1.09
CA ARG A 792 -39.54 -7.67 -0.04
C ARG A 792 -39.74 -7.08 1.36
N GLU A 793 -39.30 -5.85 1.62
CA GLU A 793 -39.63 -5.15 2.86
C GLU A 793 -41.14 -4.86 2.97
N GLU A 794 -41.79 -4.56 1.84
CA GLU A 794 -43.23 -4.31 1.77
C GLU A 794 -44.07 -5.60 1.83
N MET A 795 -43.58 -6.71 1.28
CA MET A 795 -44.23 -8.04 1.31
C MET A 795 -43.57 -8.93 2.36
N GLN A 796 -44.17 -9.06 3.55
CA GLN A 796 -43.68 -9.87 4.70
C GLN A 796 -43.44 -11.39 4.43
N ASP A 797 -43.42 -11.87 3.18
CA ASP A 797 -43.23 -13.28 2.81
C ASP A 797 -41.93 -13.45 1.99
N SER A 798 -40.93 -14.09 2.60
CA SER A 798 -39.55 -14.17 2.11
C SER A 798 -39.31 -15.23 1.02
N SER A 799 -40.34 -16.00 0.64
CA SER A 799 -40.18 -17.28 -0.06
C SER A 799 -40.40 -17.26 -1.59
N LYS A 800 -40.84 -16.15 -2.20
CA LYS A 800 -41.18 -16.07 -3.64
C LYS A 800 -40.11 -15.36 -4.49
N LYS A 801 -39.89 -15.86 -5.71
CA LYS A 801 -39.12 -15.17 -6.77
C LYS A 801 -39.86 -13.87 -7.15
N LEU A 802 -39.27 -12.73 -6.79
CA LEU A 802 -39.80 -11.39 -7.09
C LEU A 802 -39.34 -10.95 -8.49
N ILE A 803 -40.28 -10.44 -9.29
CA ILE A 803 -39.99 -9.79 -10.56
C ILE A 803 -39.97 -8.28 -10.30
N ASP A 804 -38.86 -7.62 -10.60
CA ASP A 804 -38.73 -6.18 -10.46
C ASP A 804 -39.58 -5.43 -11.50
N LYS A 805 -40.12 -4.27 -11.12
CA LYS A 805 -40.93 -3.38 -12.00
C LYS A 805 -40.12 -2.19 -12.54
N VAL A 806 -38.81 -2.33 -12.66
CA VAL A 806 -37.90 -1.24 -13.03
C VAL A 806 -37.92 -1.04 -14.55
N THR A 807 -38.26 0.17 -15.01
CA THR A 807 -38.26 0.50 -16.45
C THR A 807 -36.84 0.76 -16.97
N ASN A 808 -36.67 0.77 -18.29
CA ASN A 808 -35.38 1.14 -18.88
C ASN A 808 -34.99 2.59 -18.57
N GLU A 809 -35.97 3.50 -18.50
CA GLU A 809 -35.75 4.91 -18.14
C GLU A 809 -35.26 5.08 -16.69
N ASP A 810 -35.79 4.27 -15.76
CA ASP A 810 -35.33 4.25 -14.37
C ASP A 810 -33.88 3.78 -14.27
N ASN A 811 -33.50 2.76 -15.05
CA ASN A 811 -32.10 2.30 -15.11
C ASN A 811 -31.17 3.37 -15.67
N VAL A 812 -31.55 4.04 -16.76
CA VAL A 812 -30.75 5.14 -17.33
C VAL A 812 -30.58 6.28 -16.31
N ARG A 813 -31.64 6.62 -15.56
CA ARG A 813 -31.56 7.64 -14.49
C ARG A 813 -30.57 7.23 -13.40
N HIS A 814 -30.62 5.99 -12.91
CA HIS A 814 -29.69 5.48 -11.90
C HIS A 814 -28.25 5.43 -12.43
N ILE A 815 -28.05 4.97 -13.66
CA ILE A 815 -26.73 4.96 -14.34
C ILE A 815 -26.14 6.37 -14.36
N CYS A 816 -26.92 7.38 -14.79
CA CYS A 816 -26.45 8.77 -14.81
C CYS A 816 -26.11 9.29 -13.41
N GLN A 817 -26.87 8.91 -12.37
CA GLN A 817 -26.59 9.30 -10.98
C GLN A 817 -25.28 8.69 -10.47
N VAL A 818 -25.01 7.42 -10.79
CA VAL A 818 -23.78 6.71 -10.39
C VAL A 818 -22.57 7.23 -11.18
N ILE A 819 -22.71 7.52 -12.48
CA ILE A 819 -21.65 8.18 -13.27
C ILE A 819 -21.33 9.56 -12.69
N ALA A 820 -22.35 10.36 -12.36
CA ALA A 820 -22.15 11.65 -11.70
C ALA A 820 -21.50 11.50 -10.32
N MET A 821 -21.73 10.39 -9.60
CA MET A 821 -20.96 10.07 -8.40
C MET A 821 -19.48 9.86 -8.72
N GLY A 822 -19.13 9.10 -9.77
CA GLY A 822 -17.74 8.93 -10.22
C GLY A 822 -17.02 10.25 -10.55
N GLU A 823 -17.71 11.17 -11.23
CA GLU A 823 -17.17 12.51 -11.49
C GLU A 823 -16.90 13.31 -10.20
N ARG A 824 -17.78 13.19 -9.21
CA ARG A 824 -17.61 13.82 -7.88
C ARG A 824 -16.47 13.20 -7.08
N LEU A 825 -16.26 11.88 -7.17
CA LEU A 825 -15.12 11.20 -6.54
C LEU A 825 -13.79 11.69 -7.13
N ALA A 826 -13.77 12.02 -8.42
CA ALA A 826 -12.62 12.61 -9.08
C ALA A 826 -12.44 14.10 -8.79
N ALA A 827 -13.32 14.76 -8.02
CA ALA A 827 -13.22 16.19 -7.74
C ALA A 827 -11.81 16.58 -7.22
N PRO A 828 -11.14 17.55 -7.85
CA PRO A 828 -9.77 17.94 -7.51
C PRO A 828 -9.70 18.37 -6.05
N SER A 829 -8.68 17.90 -5.33
CA SER A 829 -8.53 18.13 -3.88
C SER A 829 -8.08 19.56 -3.54
N ILE A 830 -8.70 20.58 -4.11
CA ILE A 830 -8.49 21.99 -3.77
C ILE A 830 -9.78 22.78 -4.00
N GLN A 831 -10.05 23.79 -3.16
CA GLN A 831 -11.21 24.65 -3.34
C GLN A 831 -11.13 25.43 -4.66
N ARG A 832 -12.29 25.57 -5.32
CA ARG A 832 -12.43 26.43 -6.50
C ARG A 832 -12.28 27.90 -6.10
N LEU A 833 -11.55 28.66 -6.90
CA LEU A 833 -11.48 30.11 -6.74
C LEU A 833 -12.84 30.72 -7.10
N ARG A 834 -13.34 31.62 -6.25
CA ARG A 834 -14.56 32.37 -6.53
C ARG A 834 -14.26 33.45 -7.57
N ASN A 835 -15.11 33.57 -8.59
CA ASN A 835 -15.07 34.60 -9.63
C ASN A 835 -13.90 34.54 -10.62
N GLU A 836 -13.19 33.39 -10.71
CA GLU A 836 -12.18 33.15 -11.75
C GLU A 836 -12.50 31.87 -12.51
N GLU A 837 -12.34 31.91 -13.84
CA GLU A 837 -12.52 30.73 -14.69
C GLU A 837 -11.29 29.83 -14.57
N ALA A 838 -11.30 28.94 -13.58
CA ALA A 838 -10.25 27.95 -13.41
C ALA A 838 -10.25 26.96 -14.59
N ARG A 839 -9.06 26.62 -15.10
CA ARG A 839 -8.94 25.68 -16.21
C ARG A 839 -9.05 24.25 -15.69
N GLU A 840 -10.24 23.68 -15.86
CA GLU A 840 -10.58 22.33 -15.42
C GLU A 840 -10.39 21.31 -16.55
N VAL A 841 -9.70 20.22 -16.25
CA VAL A 841 -9.45 19.12 -17.19
C VAL A 841 -10.15 17.88 -16.68
N LYS A 842 -11.33 17.59 -17.25
CA LYS A 842 -12.11 16.37 -16.95
C LYS A 842 -11.87 15.32 -18.02
N LEU A 843 -11.31 14.20 -17.63
CA LEU A 843 -11.08 13.04 -18.48
C LEU A 843 -11.82 11.84 -17.88
N SER A 844 -12.29 10.96 -18.75
CA SER A 844 -12.83 9.66 -18.36
C SER A 844 -12.36 8.60 -19.34
N ALA A 845 -12.29 7.35 -18.88
CA ALA A 845 -11.92 6.22 -19.71
C ALA A 845 -12.71 4.96 -19.34
N TYR A 846 -12.95 4.12 -20.34
CA TYR A 846 -13.72 2.89 -20.22
C TYR A 846 -13.22 1.83 -21.20
N ASN A 847 -13.53 0.56 -20.94
CA ASN A 847 -13.11 -0.55 -21.81
C ASN A 847 -13.80 -0.52 -23.20
N LYS A 848 -13.09 -0.80 -24.29
CA LYS A 848 -13.66 -0.76 -25.65
C LYS A 848 -14.86 -1.68 -25.87
N SER A 849 -14.96 -2.80 -25.15
CA SER A 849 -16.10 -3.72 -25.26
C SER A 849 -17.44 -3.06 -24.90
N LEU A 850 -17.43 -1.96 -24.15
CA LEU A 850 -18.62 -1.18 -23.80
C LEU A 850 -19.23 -0.44 -25.02
N LEU A 851 -18.50 -0.31 -26.14
CA LEU A 851 -19.03 0.29 -27.37
C LEU A 851 -20.07 -0.60 -28.08
N ASP A 852 -19.99 -1.91 -27.90
CA ASP A 852 -20.84 -2.89 -28.59
C ASP A 852 -22.19 -3.12 -27.88
N MET A 853 -22.45 -2.40 -26.78
CA MET A 853 -23.67 -2.53 -26.00
C MET A 853 -24.91 -2.05 -26.76
N ARG A 854 -25.96 -2.87 -26.77
CA ARG A 854 -27.23 -2.56 -27.44
C ARG A 854 -28.22 -1.80 -26.55
N ALA A 855 -28.26 -2.12 -25.25
CA ALA A 855 -29.26 -1.60 -24.32
C ALA A 855 -28.94 -0.18 -23.81
N TYR A 856 -27.66 0.09 -23.55
CA TYR A 856 -27.18 1.37 -23.03
C TYR A 856 -25.96 1.80 -23.85
N ARG A 857 -26.07 2.90 -24.60
CA ARG A 857 -24.96 3.39 -25.42
C ARG A 857 -24.00 4.20 -24.55
N ILE A 858 -22.78 3.70 -24.38
CA ILE A 858 -21.76 4.39 -23.56
C ILE A 858 -21.42 5.79 -24.10
N THR A 859 -21.51 6.01 -25.41
CA THR A 859 -21.28 7.31 -26.05
C THR A 859 -22.29 8.37 -25.64
N ASP A 860 -23.51 7.97 -25.27
CA ASP A 860 -24.56 8.90 -24.84
C ASP A 860 -24.39 9.24 -23.35
N LEU A 861 -23.81 8.31 -22.58
CA LEU A 861 -23.55 8.45 -21.14
C LEU A 861 -22.23 9.19 -20.85
N LEU A 862 -21.17 8.91 -21.61
CA LEU A 862 -19.82 9.47 -21.48
C LEU A 862 -19.29 9.94 -22.86
N PRO A 863 -19.83 11.03 -23.43
CA PRO A 863 -19.52 11.47 -24.79
C PRO A 863 -18.05 11.86 -25.02
N LYS A 864 -17.32 12.25 -23.97
CA LYS A 864 -15.89 12.60 -24.02
C LYS A 864 -14.97 11.51 -23.46
N GLY A 865 -15.51 10.33 -23.14
CA GLY A 865 -14.74 9.24 -22.55
C GLY A 865 -13.87 8.50 -23.58
N SER A 866 -12.67 8.11 -23.17
CA SER A 866 -11.70 7.39 -24.01
C SER A 866 -11.92 5.87 -23.93
N ALA A 867 -12.17 5.23 -25.08
CA ALA A 867 -12.34 3.78 -25.17
C ALA A 867 -10.98 3.07 -25.31
N VAL A 868 -10.62 2.25 -24.33
CA VAL A 868 -9.27 1.62 -24.19
C VAL A 868 -9.35 0.12 -23.91
N ASP A 869 -8.25 -0.61 -24.12
CA ASP A 869 -8.15 -2.05 -23.81
C ASP A 869 -7.36 -2.31 -22.51
N THR A 870 -7.04 -1.25 -21.75
CA THR A 870 -6.15 -1.28 -20.58
C THR A 870 -6.87 -1.22 -19.24
N ILE A 871 -8.18 -0.98 -19.27
CA ILE A 871 -9.11 -0.98 -18.12
C ILE A 871 -9.98 -2.24 -18.20
N SER A 872 -10.43 -2.78 -17.07
CA SER A 872 -11.41 -3.87 -17.06
C SER A 872 -12.78 -3.43 -17.60
N ARG A 873 -13.53 -4.33 -18.24
CA ARG A 873 -14.94 -4.09 -18.57
C ARG A 873 -15.85 -3.84 -17.36
N TYR A 874 -15.34 -4.12 -16.15
CA TYR A 874 -16.01 -3.89 -14.88
C TYR A 874 -15.71 -2.53 -14.25
N GLU A 875 -14.97 -1.64 -14.94
CA GLU A 875 -14.50 -0.38 -14.34
C GLU A 875 -14.77 0.83 -15.24
N LEU A 876 -15.07 1.96 -14.60
CA LEU A 876 -15.05 3.30 -15.20
C LEU A 876 -14.07 4.16 -14.43
N HIS A 877 -13.17 4.81 -15.15
CA HIS A 877 -12.12 5.66 -14.58
C HIS A 877 -12.40 7.12 -14.88
N PHE A 878 -12.19 7.97 -13.88
CA PHE A 878 -12.38 9.41 -13.94
C PHE A 878 -11.13 10.11 -13.43
N PHE A 879 -10.72 11.15 -14.13
CA PHE A 879 -9.60 12.00 -13.74
C PHE A 879 -10.01 13.46 -13.89
N ASN A 880 -9.72 14.26 -12.86
CA ASN A 880 -9.96 15.68 -12.91
C ASN A 880 -8.77 16.46 -12.33
N ALA A 881 -8.42 17.55 -12.98
CA ALA A 881 -7.38 18.45 -12.51
C ALA A 881 -7.77 19.92 -12.73
N LEU A 882 -7.47 20.75 -11.74
CA LEU A 882 -7.57 22.21 -11.81
C LEU A 882 -6.17 22.79 -12.01
N TYR A 883 -6.02 23.66 -13.00
CA TYR A 883 -4.76 24.33 -13.31
C TYR A 883 -4.89 25.86 -13.20
N ASN A 884 -3.77 26.56 -13.37
CA ASN A 884 -3.68 28.01 -13.46
C ASN A 884 -4.04 28.73 -12.14
N LEU A 885 -3.73 28.11 -10.99
CA LEU A 885 -3.96 28.71 -9.67
C LEU A 885 -2.72 29.47 -9.21
N THR A 886 -2.93 30.54 -8.43
CA THR A 886 -1.87 31.25 -7.71
C THR A 886 -2.10 31.16 -6.20
N PRO A 887 -1.06 30.98 -5.38
CA PRO A 887 -1.23 30.68 -3.96
C PRO A 887 -1.96 31.78 -3.16
N ASP A 888 -1.75 33.04 -3.51
CA ASP A 888 -2.37 34.21 -2.89
C ASP A 888 -3.91 34.21 -2.95
N LYS A 889 -4.47 33.57 -3.98
CA LYS A 889 -5.92 33.52 -4.19
C LYS A 889 -6.59 32.39 -3.42
N LEU A 890 -5.81 31.38 -2.99
CA LEU A 890 -6.31 30.27 -2.19
C LEU A 890 -6.75 30.77 -0.81
N SER A 891 -7.99 30.45 -0.41
CA SER A 891 -8.64 30.95 0.81
C SER A 891 -7.76 30.85 2.06
N LYS A 892 -7.06 29.72 2.23
CA LYS A 892 -6.21 29.41 3.40
C LYS A 892 -4.87 30.13 3.43
N PHE A 893 -4.37 30.55 2.26
CA PHE A 893 -3.10 31.29 2.12
C PHE A 893 -3.33 32.80 1.97
N SER A 894 -4.53 33.23 1.61
CA SER A 894 -4.84 34.63 1.37
C SER A 894 -4.70 35.49 2.62
N CYS A 895 -4.18 36.72 2.45
CA CYS A 895 -4.07 37.68 3.54
C CYS A 895 -5.42 38.37 3.82
N TYR A 896 -5.45 39.15 4.90
CA TYR A 896 -6.56 40.05 5.17
C TYR A 896 -6.68 41.08 4.04
N SER A 897 -7.90 41.32 3.56
CA SER A 897 -8.19 42.38 2.59
C SER A 897 -9.53 43.03 2.89
N GLU A 898 -9.55 44.37 2.83
CA GLU A 898 -10.77 45.17 2.84
C GLU A 898 -10.95 45.76 1.45
N SER A 899 -12.17 45.62 0.92
CA SER A 899 -12.58 46.22 -0.35
C SER A 899 -13.90 46.96 -0.14
N GLU A 900 -14.27 47.84 -1.08
CA GLU A 900 -15.58 48.49 -1.08
C GLU A 900 -16.75 47.48 -1.02
N THR A 901 -16.52 46.27 -1.53
CA THR A 901 -17.50 45.18 -1.61
C THR A 901 -17.55 44.26 -0.38
N GLY A 902 -16.65 44.44 0.60
CA GLY A 902 -16.65 43.66 1.84
C GLY A 902 -15.25 43.37 2.42
N VAL A 903 -15.26 42.75 3.61
CA VAL A 903 -14.08 42.36 4.38
C VAL A 903 -13.80 40.86 4.20
N LYS A 904 -12.57 40.51 3.83
CA LYS A 904 -12.08 39.13 3.74
C LYS A 904 -11.05 38.87 4.83
N ASN A 905 -11.38 37.98 5.76
CA ASN A 905 -10.47 37.55 6.81
C ASN A 905 -9.26 36.80 6.22
N ALA A 906 -8.12 36.93 6.90
CA ALA A 906 -6.92 36.19 6.54
C ALA A 906 -7.12 34.68 6.73
N GLY A 907 -6.53 33.90 5.82
CA GLY A 907 -6.58 32.45 5.82
C GLY A 907 -5.82 31.83 7.00
N LEU A 908 -6.15 30.56 7.30
CA LEU A 908 -5.60 29.82 8.44
C LEU A 908 -4.06 29.74 8.39
N TYR A 909 -3.48 29.45 7.23
CA TYR A 909 -2.04 29.22 7.10
C TYR A 909 -1.26 30.54 7.14
N HIS A 910 -1.81 31.58 6.52
CA HIS A 910 -1.28 32.94 6.61
C HIS A 910 -1.25 33.43 8.06
N ASN A 911 -2.35 33.28 8.80
CA ASN A 911 -2.42 33.70 10.20
C ASN A 911 -1.44 32.94 11.09
N ALA A 912 -1.34 31.63 10.92
CA ALA A 912 -0.41 30.79 11.67
C ALA A 912 1.04 31.24 11.46
N TYR A 913 1.43 31.50 10.20
CA TYR A 913 2.76 31.97 9.81
C TYR A 913 3.07 33.37 10.33
N VAL A 914 2.23 34.36 10.03
CA VAL A 914 2.48 35.77 10.40
C VAL A 914 2.51 35.96 11.93
N THR A 915 1.64 35.26 12.66
CA THR A 915 1.62 35.35 14.14
C THR A 915 2.92 34.81 14.74
N TYR A 916 3.49 33.78 14.13
CA TYR A 916 4.74 33.19 14.57
C TYR A 916 5.96 34.02 14.17
N SER A 917 6.02 34.48 12.92
CA SER A 917 7.17 35.21 12.36
C SER A 917 7.42 36.55 13.04
N ARG A 918 6.37 37.22 13.56
CA ARG A 918 6.49 38.47 14.35
C ARG A 918 7.42 38.36 15.57
N ASN A 919 7.59 37.15 16.10
CA ASN A 919 8.38 36.91 17.29
C ASN A 919 9.76 36.31 16.96
N ILE A 920 10.08 36.10 15.68
CA ILE A 920 11.43 35.73 15.23
C ILE A 920 12.31 36.97 15.31
N GLY A 921 13.55 36.77 15.74
CA GLY A 921 14.50 37.84 16.04
C GLY A 921 15.83 37.56 15.37
N PRO A 922 16.68 38.59 15.23
CA PRO A 922 17.89 38.52 14.41
C PRO A 922 18.97 37.60 15.00
N ASP A 923 18.97 37.41 16.32
CA ASP A 923 19.87 36.50 17.03
C ASP A 923 19.11 35.28 17.54
N SER A 924 19.21 34.18 16.79
CA SER A 924 18.56 32.92 17.15
C SER A 924 19.13 32.27 18.41
N THR A 925 20.32 32.69 18.89
CA THR A 925 20.87 32.17 20.16
C THR A 925 20.16 32.76 21.39
N LYS A 926 19.55 33.95 21.22
CA LYS A 926 18.81 34.65 22.27
C LYS A 926 17.30 34.48 22.13
N ASN A 927 16.85 33.96 20.99
CA ASN A 927 15.44 33.77 20.70
C ASN A 927 15.01 32.30 20.89
N SER A 928 13.88 32.09 21.55
CA SER A 928 13.31 30.75 21.75
C SER A 928 12.65 30.19 20.49
N LEU A 929 12.29 31.04 19.54
CA LEU A 929 11.63 30.68 18.30
C LEU A 929 12.63 30.50 17.14
N ILE A 930 12.30 29.56 16.24
CA ILE A 930 13.19 29.09 15.17
C ILE A 930 12.54 29.41 13.82
N SER A 931 13.35 29.72 12.81
CA SER A 931 12.87 29.93 11.44
C SER A 931 12.00 28.76 10.93
N THR A 932 10.92 29.09 10.23
CA THR A 932 10.08 28.11 9.54
C THR A 932 10.60 27.79 8.13
N HIS A 933 11.58 28.55 7.65
CA HIS A 933 12.19 28.38 6.35
C HIS A 933 13.34 27.36 6.39
N ILE A 934 13.67 26.79 5.23
CA ILE A 934 14.90 25.96 5.09
C ILE A 934 16.18 26.83 5.08
N ASP A 935 16.04 28.15 5.05
CA ASP A 935 17.11 29.14 5.18
C ASP A 935 16.60 30.28 6.06
N LYS A 936 17.25 30.54 7.20
CA LYS A 936 16.79 31.55 8.16
C LYS A 936 16.74 32.96 7.57
N ARG A 937 17.53 33.24 6.53
CA ARG A 937 17.56 34.57 5.90
C ARG A 937 16.23 34.90 5.24
N TRP A 938 15.47 33.89 4.83
CA TRP A 938 14.19 34.04 4.13
C TRP A 938 13.02 34.45 5.04
N ASP A 939 13.23 34.52 6.36
CA ASP A 939 12.28 35.18 7.26
C ASP A 939 12.15 36.68 6.95
N SER A 940 13.18 37.29 6.34
CA SER A 940 13.17 38.71 5.99
C SER A 940 12.56 38.99 4.62
N LEU A 941 11.75 40.05 4.56
CA LEU A 941 11.16 40.59 3.32
C LEU A 941 12.20 41.15 2.34
N SER A 942 13.44 41.43 2.80
CA SER A 942 14.53 41.84 1.90
C SER A 942 15.12 40.64 1.14
N ALA A 943 14.97 39.42 1.66
CA ALA A 943 15.56 38.21 1.09
C ALA A 943 14.56 37.33 0.33
N MET A 944 13.26 37.39 0.65
CA MET A 944 12.23 36.59 -0.03
C MET A 944 10.91 37.36 -0.19
N PRO A 945 10.28 37.35 -1.38
CA PRO A 945 8.98 37.98 -1.57
C PRO A 945 7.85 37.24 -0.84
N GLU A 946 6.79 37.97 -0.52
CA GLU A 946 5.54 37.38 0.00
C GLU A 946 4.68 36.77 -1.10
N LEU A 947 3.73 35.92 -0.70
CA LEU A 947 2.73 35.38 -1.62
C LEU A 947 1.84 36.49 -2.20
N ASP A 948 1.38 37.41 -1.35
CA ASP A 948 0.58 38.57 -1.76
C ASP A 948 1.47 39.83 -1.78
N PHE A 949 1.61 40.45 -2.96
CA PHE A 949 2.43 41.65 -3.11
C PHE A 949 1.82 42.89 -2.47
N GLY A 950 0.49 43.00 -2.40
CA GLY A 950 -0.17 44.08 -1.68
C GLY A 950 0.08 43.97 -0.18
N PHE A 951 0.11 42.75 0.37
CA PHE A 951 0.56 42.52 1.74
C PHE A 951 2.03 42.88 1.92
N GLN A 952 2.90 42.51 0.98
CA GLN A 952 4.33 42.87 0.99
C GLN A 952 4.52 44.39 1.07
N GLU A 953 3.86 45.15 0.21
CA GLU A 953 3.94 46.61 0.18
C GLU A 953 3.50 47.24 1.50
N ARG A 954 2.40 46.73 2.11
CA ARG A 954 1.95 47.19 3.43
C ARG A 954 2.97 46.91 4.53
N GLN A 955 3.62 45.74 4.52
CA GLN A 955 4.65 45.43 5.51
C GLN A 955 5.92 46.26 5.29
N MET A 956 6.34 46.47 4.05
CA MET A 956 7.47 47.36 3.74
C MET A 956 7.19 48.79 4.18
N MET A 957 5.99 49.31 3.91
CA MET A 957 5.54 50.62 4.39
C MET A 957 5.61 50.72 5.92
N LYS A 958 5.12 49.69 6.63
CA LYS A 958 5.19 49.63 8.10
C LYS A 958 6.64 49.70 8.60
N ILE A 959 7.57 48.99 7.95
CA ILE A 959 9.00 48.99 8.28
C ILE A 959 9.62 50.38 8.03
N HIS A 960 9.33 51.00 6.89
CA HIS A 960 9.82 52.34 6.56
C HIS A 960 9.28 53.41 7.52
N GLN A 961 8.00 53.32 7.88
CA GLN A 961 7.42 54.22 8.89
C GLN A 961 8.04 53.99 10.27
N ALA A 962 8.34 52.74 10.65
CA ALA A 962 9.03 52.46 11.92
C ALA A 962 10.42 53.11 11.99
N LEU A 963 11.17 53.16 10.88
CA LEU A 963 12.41 53.93 10.79
C LEU A 963 12.15 55.42 11.10
N ILE A 964 11.16 56.02 10.43
CA ILE A 964 10.82 57.45 10.57
C ILE A 964 10.39 57.77 12.00
N TYR A 965 9.42 57.05 12.55
CA TYR A 965 8.97 57.23 13.93
C TYR A 965 10.09 56.97 14.95
N GLY A 966 10.92 55.95 14.72
CA GLY A 966 12.04 55.62 15.58
C GLY A 966 13.07 56.75 15.67
N LEU A 967 13.35 57.41 14.56
CA LEU A 967 14.25 58.57 14.51
C LEU A 967 13.61 59.83 15.10
N ILE A 968 12.40 60.19 14.70
CA ILE A 968 11.70 61.41 15.17
C ILE A 968 11.51 61.39 16.68
N HIS A 969 11.06 60.26 17.22
CA HIS A 969 10.80 60.12 18.65
C HIS A 969 12.07 59.90 19.48
N LYS A 970 13.27 59.97 18.87
CA LYS A 970 14.59 59.73 19.49
C LYS A 970 14.68 58.36 20.17
N VAL A 971 13.97 57.38 19.60
CA VAL A 971 13.96 55.99 20.10
C VAL A 971 15.17 55.23 19.56
N ILE A 972 15.52 55.45 18.30
CA ILE A 972 16.76 54.96 17.69
C ILE A 972 17.85 56.00 17.92
N THR A 973 18.92 55.62 18.62
CA THR A 973 20.01 56.53 18.99
C THR A 973 21.38 55.89 18.75
N TYR A 974 22.36 56.72 18.39
CA TYR A 974 23.75 56.29 18.14
C TYR A 974 24.59 56.39 19.42
N ARG A 975 24.88 55.26 20.06
CA ARG A 975 25.48 55.20 21.42
C ARG A 975 26.77 54.38 21.44
N PHE A 976 27.64 54.63 22.42
CA PHE A 976 28.83 53.79 22.65
C PHE A 976 28.44 52.36 23.08
N ILE A 977 29.19 51.35 22.63
CA ILE A 977 28.95 49.94 22.97
C ILE A 977 29.01 49.71 24.48
N SER A 978 30.00 50.29 25.17
CA SER A 978 30.20 50.19 26.61
C SER A 978 30.53 51.56 27.21
N THR A 979 30.05 51.81 28.42
CA THR A 979 30.38 53.01 29.21
C THR A 979 31.81 52.96 29.77
N ALA A 980 32.44 51.77 29.82
CA ALA A 980 33.75 51.56 30.45
C ALA A 980 34.95 51.57 29.48
N ALA A 981 34.73 51.48 28.17
CA ALA A 981 35.79 51.55 27.16
C ALA A 981 35.28 52.25 25.89
N GLY A 982 35.73 53.48 25.64
CA GLY A 982 35.40 54.25 24.45
C GLY A 982 36.13 53.69 23.23
N GLY A 983 35.48 52.81 22.47
CA GLY A 983 36.08 52.20 21.28
C GLY A 983 35.21 52.14 20.03
N LYS A 984 33.88 52.14 20.14
CA LYS A 984 32.97 52.04 18.98
C LYS A 984 31.55 52.49 19.33
N LYS A 985 30.88 53.21 18.43
CA LYS A 985 29.46 53.58 18.52
C LYS A 985 28.62 52.68 17.63
N VAL A 986 27.40 52.36 18.09
CA VAL A 986 26.43 51.50 17.40
C VAL A 986 25.03 52.07 17.61
N TYR A 987 24.12 51.78 16.68
CA TYR A 987 22.72 52.11 16.83
C TYR A 987 22.05 51.18 17.84
N LYS A 988 21.35 51.79 18.79
CA LYS A 988 20.52 51.11 19.79
C LYS A 988 19.11 51.68 19.72
N TYR A 989 18.11 50.84 19.98
CA TYR A 989 16.73 51.31 20.11
C TYR A 989 16.25 51.16 21.56
N GLU A 990 15.41 52.08 22.01
CA GLU A 990 14.69 51.94 23.27
C GLU A 990 13.42 51.13 23.06
N ASN A 991 13.31 49.97 23.70
CA ASN A 991 12.15 49.09 23.56
C ASN A 991 10.93 49.64 24.31
N SER A 992 9.77 48.97 24.19
CA SER A 992 8.54 49.44 24.85
C SER A 992 8.57 49.41 26.38
N ASP A 993 9.61 48.80 26.97
CA ASP A 993 9.88 48.67 28.39
C ASP A 993 11.01 49.62 28.86
N GLU A 994 11.35 50.64 28.06
CA GLU A 994 12.32 51.70 28.37
C GLU A 994 13.76 51.18 28.56
N ARG A 995 14.12 50.09 27.86
CA ARG A 995 15.47 49.53 27.85
C ARG A 995 16.13 49.69 26.49
N TYR A 996 17.39 50.12 26.49
CA TYR A 996 18.20 50.18 25.28
C TYR A 996 18.71 48.79 24.86
N VAL A 997 18.39 48.41 23.63
CA VAL A 997 18.79 47.14 23.01
C VAL A 997 19.63 47.42 21.77
N ASP A 998 20.69 46.64 21.58
CA ASP A 998 21.57 46.74 20.41
C ASP A 998 20.83 46.29 19.14
N MET A 999 20.94 47.09 18.07
CA MET A 999 20.41 46.71 16.76
C MET A 999 21.40 45.79 16.04
N ILE A 1000 20.87 44.71 15.45
CA ILE A 1000 21.65 43.69 14.73
C ILE A 1000 21.24 43.73 13.24
N VAL A 1001 22.20 43.56 12.34
CA VAL A 1001 22.01 43.62 10.88
C VAL A 1001 22.07 42.22 10.26
N SER A 1002 21.75 42.08 8.98
CA SER A 1002 21.53 40.79 8.29
C SER A 1002 22.73 39.84 8.29
N ASN A 1003 23.95 40.36 8.38
CA ASN A 1003 25.17 39.56 8.49
C ASN A 1003 25.49 39.10 9.93
N GLY A 1004 24.68 39.51 10.93
CA GLY A 1004 24.84 39.18 12.34
C GLY A 1004 25.73 40.13 13.15
N THR A 1005 26.24 41.22 12.57
CA THR A 1005 27.01 42.24 13.28
C THR A 1005 26.12 43.31 13.93
N LEU A 1006 26.72 44.11 14.82
CA LEU A 1006 26.05 45.30 15.38
C LEU A 1006 25.88 46.35 14.28
N CYS A 1007 24.73 47.03 14.29
CA CYS A 1007 24.43 48.14 13.39
C CYS A 1007 25.31 49.35 13.74
N ASP A 1008 26.24 49.71 12.88
CA ASP A 1008 27.15 50.86 13.08
C ASP A 1008 27.05 51.94 11.99
N GLU A 1009 26.47 51.61 10.83
CA GLU A 1009 26.20 52.54 9.73
C GLU A 1009 24.72 52.94 9.64
N PHE A 1010 24.43 54.13 9.07
CA PHE A 1010 23.04 54.64 9.01
C PHE A 1010 22.13 53.78 8.12
N TYR A 1011 22.61 53.33 6.95
CA TYR A 1011 21.80 52.49 6.05
C TYR A 1011 21.44 51.13 6.67
N GLU A 1012 22.25 50.64 7.60
CA GLU A 1012 22.05 49.37 8.29
C GLU A 1012 20.86 49.39 9.25
N ILE A 1013 20.38 50.58 9.67
CA ILE A 1013 19.20 50.69 10.53
C ILE A 1013 18.00 50.07 9.82
N LEU A 1014 17.84 50.35 8.52
CA LEU A 1014 16.73 49.80 7.74
C LEU A 1014 16.89 48.29 7.54
N ASP A 1015 18.11 47.80 7.29
CA ASP A 1015 18.39 46.36 7.22
C ASP A 1015 18.05 45.65 8.53
N SER A 1016 18.39 46.26 9.67
CA SER A 1016 18.05 45.75 11.00
C SER A 1016 16.53 45.64 11.21
N LEU A 1017 15.77 46.63 10.75
CA LEU A 1017 14.30 46.59 10.82
C LEU A 1017 13.70 45.52 9.91
N TYR A 1018 14.31 45.24 8.76
CA TYR A 1018 13.88 44.18 7.84
C TYR A 1018 14.04 42.77 8.41
N ILE A 1019 15.03 42.55 9.28
CA ILE A 1019 15.29 41.23 9.89
C ILE A 1019 14.70 41.08 11.29
N SER A 1020 14.22 42.17 11.91
CA SER A 1020 13.72 42.18 13.27
C SER A 1020 12.30 42.77 13.37
N PRO A 1021 11.26 41.95 13.09
CA PRO A 1021 9.87 42.34 13.26
C PRO A 1021 9.54 42.85 14.67
N ALA A 1022 10.18 42.30 15.71
CA ALA A 1022 10.00 42.71 17.09
C ALA A 1022 10.33 44.20 17.32
N VAL A 1023 11.38 44.71 16.66
CA VAL A 1023 11.76 46.14 16.76
C VAL A 1023 10.67 47.01 16.14
N VAL A 1024 10.14 46.60 14.99
CA VAL A 1024 9.06 47.30 14.28
C VAL A 1024 7.78 47.33 15.13
N GLU A 1025 7.43 46.21 15.78
CA GLU A 1025 6.28 46.12 16.70
C GLU A 1025 6.48 46.99 17.96
N ASP A 1026 7.70 47.05 18.51
CA ASP A 1026 7.99 47.96 19.63
C ASP A 1026 7.86 49.43 19.21
N MET A 1027 8.32 49.80 18.01
CA MET A 1027 8.14 51.16 17.48
C MET A 1027 6.66 51.51 17.34
N GLU A 1028 5.84 50.57 16.86
CA GLU A 1028 4.40 50.75 16.74
C GLU A 1028 3.74 50.93 18.11
N LYS A 1029 4.10 50.13 19.12
CA LYS A 1029 3.62 50.31 20.49
C LYS A 1029 4.00 51.67 21.06
N ILE A 1030 5.21 52.16 20.82
CA ILE A 1030 5.67 53.47 21.30
C ILE A 1030 4.88 54.59 20.62
N LYS A 1031 4.70 54.51 19.30
CA LYS A 1031 3.84 55.41 18.52
C LYS A 1031 2.43 55.47 19.10
N GLU A 1032 1.79 54.32 19.31
CA GLU A 1032 0.43 54.24 19.85
C GLU A 1032 0.34 54.73 21.30
N LYS A 1033 1.35 54.47 22.16
CA LYS A 1033 1.43 55.04 23.51
C LYS A 1033 1.50 56.58 23.48
N LYS A 1034 2.28 57.16 22.56
CA LYS A 1034 2.34 58.62 22.36
C LYS A 1034 1.00 59.18 21.87
N ARG A 1035 0.40 58.56 20.84
CA ARG A 1035 -0.93 58.93 20.33
C ARG A 1035 -2.02 58.84 21.40
N ALA A 1036 -2.03 57.80 22.22
CA ALA A 1036 -3.00 57.66 23.30
C ALA A 1036 -2.91 58.82 24.31
N ARG A 1037 -1.69 59.27 24.66
CA ARG A 1037 -1.50 60.45 25.52
C ARG A 1037 -2.02 61.73 24.88
N ASP A 1038 -1.80 61.91 23.58
CA ASP A 1038 -2.29 63.07 22.84
C ASP A 1038 -3.82 63.06 22.67
N LYS A 1039 -4.44 61.88 22.52
CA LYS A 1039 -5.91 61.70 22.51
C LYS A 1039 -6.52 62.13 23.84
N VAL A 1040 -5.90 61.75 24.95
CA VAL A 1040 -6.34 62.19 26.30
C VAL A 1040 -6.21 63.71 26.47
N ARG A 1041 -5.24 64.34 25.81
CA ARG A 1041 -5.04 65.81 25.84
C ARG A 1041 -5.96 66.58 24.89
N ASN A 1042 -6.73 65.88 24.04
CA ASN A 1042 -7.57 66.48 22.99
C ASN A 1042 -6.78 67.45 22.08
N SER A 1043 -5.55 67.07 21.72
CA SER A 1043 -4.67 67.88 20.88
C SER A 1043 -5.15 67.90 19.42
N ASN A 1044 -5.02 69.05 18.75
CA ASN A 1044 -4.93 69.13 17.28
C ASN A 1044 -3.51 68.76 16.82
N TYR A 1045 -3.25 68.66 15.51
CA TYR A 1045 -1.95 68.22 14.97
C TYR A 1045 -0.78 69.01 15.57
N ALA A 1046 -0.85 70.35 15.59
CA ALA A 1046 0.22 71.20 16.14
C ALA A 1046 0.49 70.96 17.63
N GLY A 1047 -0.50 70.49 18.39
CA GLY A 1047 -0.39 70.16 19.82
C GLY A 1047 0.13 68.75 20.11
N THR A 1048 0.23 67.89 19.09
CA THR A 1048 0.67 66.49 19.25
C THR A 1048 2.14 66.38 19.65
N THR A 1049 2.47 65.24 20.24
CA THR A 1049 3.86 64.87 20.53
C THR A 1049 4.65 64.71 19.22
N PHE A 1050 4.02 64.23 18.14
CA PHE A 1050 4.68 64.11 16.83
C PHE A 1050 5.10 65.48 16.26
N ALA A 1051 4.21 66.47 16.24
CA ALA A 1051 4.54 67.80 15.70
C ALA A 1051 5.61 68.52 16.53
N LYS A 1052 5.64 68.30 17.85
CA LYS A 1052 6.68 68.81 18.74
C LYS A 1052 8.03 68.13 18.49
N ASP A 1053 8.04 66.80 18.43
CA ASP A 1053 9.25 66.02 18.15
C ASP A 1053 9.80 66.35 16.74
N LEU A 1054 8.93 66.65 15.77
CA LEU A 1054 9.32 67.10 14.42
C LEU A 1054 9.99 68.48 14.43
N ALA A 1055 9.49 69.43 15.23
CA ALA A 1055 10.08 70.77 15.33
C ALA A 1055 11.46 70.76 16.01
N GLU A 1056 11.75 69.75 16.82
CA GLU A 1056 13.04 69.53 17.49
C GLU A 1056 13.87 68.41 16.82
N PHE A 1057 13.49 67.98 15.62
CA PHE A 1057 14.12 66.87 14.93
C PHE A 1057 15.48 67.28 14.38
N GLN A 1058 16.50 66.51 14.76
CA GLN A 1058 17.89 66.70 14.35
C GLN A 1058 18.50 65.33 14.05
N LEU A 1059 19.21 65.24 12.93
CA LEU A 1059 20.06 64.09 12.60
C LEU A 1059 21.53 64.51 12.66
N ASP A 1060 22.12 64.45 13.86
CA ASP A 1060 23.50 64.85 14.16
C ASP A 1060 24.57 64.19 13.26
N ILE A 1061 24.24 63.05 12.62
CA ILE A 1061 25.14 62.38 11.66
C ILE A 1061 25.27 63.14 10.33
N LEU A 1062 24.30 64.00 10.00
CA LEU A 1062 24.28 64.80 8.78
C LEU A 1062 24.76 66.22 9.07
N HIS A 1063 24.10 66.95 9.97
CA HIS A 1063 24.43 68.32 10.32
C HIS A 1063 23.78 68.76 11.65
N ASP A 1064 24.30 69.83 12.26
CA ASP A 1064 23.87 70.34 13.59
C ASP A 1064 22.63 71.26 13.56
N GLY A 1065 21.79 71.19 12.51
CA GLY A 1065 20.66 72.11 12.26
C GLY A 1065 19.28 71.45 12.34
N GLU A 1066 18.21 72.22 12.12
CA GLU A 1066 16.84 71.67 11.96
C GLU A 1066 16.81 70.77 10.72
N THR A 1067 16.38 69.51 10.87
CA THR A 1067 16.45 68.50 9.82
C THR A 1067 15.06 68.24 9.21
N SER A 1068 14.98 68.16 7.89
CA SER A 1068 13.77 67.73 7.19
C SER A 1068 13.62 66.21 7.21
N LEU A 1069 12.39 65.68 7.30
CA LEU A 1069 12.17 64.23 7.16
C LEU A 1069 12.60 63.69 5.78
N PHE A 1070 12.60 64.55 4.74
CA PHE A 1070 13.08 64.18 3.42
C PHE A 1070 14.60 63.98 3.35
N GLU A 1071 15.34 64.36 4.38
CA GLU A 1071 16.77 64.06 4.48
C GLU A 1071 17.03 62.62 4.93
N ILE A 1072 16.05 61.90 5.50
CA ILE A 1072 16.20 60.47 5.86
C ILE A 1072 16.50 59.62 4.60
N PRO A 1073 15.72 59.69 3.49
CA PRO A 1073 16.08 59.05 2.23
C PRO A 1073 17.45 59.46 1.67
N ILE A 1074 17.85 60.72 1.85
CA ILE A 1074 19.16 61.22 1.37
C ILE A 1074 20.29 60.63 2.22
N ALA A 1075 20.14 60.59 3.55
CA ALA A 1075 21.08 59.97 4.48
C ALA A 1075 21.24 58.48 4.21
N TYR A 1076 20.14 57.78 3.95
CA TYR A 1076 20.15 56.38 3.55
C TYR A 1076 20.92 56.19 2.23
N TYR A 1077 20.61 56.96 1.19
CA TYR A 1077 21.31 56.90 -0.10
C TYR A 1077 22.81 57.19 0.00
N ASN A 1078 23.17 58.20 0.80
CA ASN A 1078 24.54 58.64 0.98
C ASN A 1078 25.35 57.59 1.76
N SER A 1079 24.77 56.96 2.77
CA SER A 1079 25.44 55.91 3.54
C SER A 1079 25.54 54.57 2.80
N LEU A 1080 24.73 54.35 1.75
CA LEU A 1080 24.80 53.14 0.92
C LEU A 1080 26.03 53.09 -0.02
N PRO A 1081 26.71 51.92 -0.10
CA PRO A 1081 27.62 51.60 -1.19
C PRO A 1081 26.93 51.69 -2.57
N SER A 1082 27.64 52.13 -3.61
CA SER A 1082 27.07 52.32 -4.95
C SER A 1082 26.40 51.06 -5.52
N SER A 1083 26.89 49.87 -5.17
CA SER A 1083 26.33 48.57 -5.59
C SER A 1083 25.01 48.19 -4.93
N LEU A 1084 24.64 48.85 -3.83
CA LEU A 1084 23.44 48.57 -3.02
C LEU A 1084 22.32 49.61 -3.21
N ARG A 1085 22.51 50.57 -4.11
CA ARG A 1085 21.54 51.63 -4.39
C ARG A 1085 20.36 51.10 -5.22
N PHE A 1086 19.31 50.67 -4.53
CA PHE A 1086 18.07 50.22 -5.15
C PHE A 1086 17.05 51.37 -5.24
N VAL A 1087 16.71 51.80 -6.46
CA VAL A 1087 15.87 52.99 -6.70
C VAL A 1087 14.47 52.84 -6.10
N ASN A 1088 13.87 51.65 -6.17
CA ASN A 1088 12.52 51.43 -5.65
C ASN A 1088 12.49 51.47 -4.11
N GLU A 1089 13.56 51.07 -3.42
CA GLU A 1089 13.70 51.22 -1.96
C GLU A 1089 13.66 52.69 -1.55
N ILE A 1090 14.43 53.51 -2.25
CA ILE A 1090 14.51 54.96 -2.01
C ILE A 1090 13.14 55.59 -2.26
N SER A 1091 12.48 55.21 -3.36
CA SER A 1091 11.12 55.67 -3.63
C SER A 1091 10.13 55.19 -2.57
N GLY A 1092 10.30 54.00 -2.00
CA GLY A 1092 9.49 53.47 -0.90
C GLY A 1092 9.65 54.31 0.37
N LEU A 1093 10.89 54.63 0.75
CA LEU A 1093 11.19 55.50 1.89
C LEU A 1093 10.59 56.91 1.72
N VAL A 1094 10.69 57.49 0.52
CA VAL A 1094 10.06 58.80 0.21
C VAL A 1094 8.54 58.72 0.35
N ASN A 1095 7.94 57.65 -0.17
CA ASN A 1095 6.49 57.42 -0.01
C ASN A 1095 6.11 57.25 1.46
N ALA A 1096 6.96 56.61 2.27
CA ALA A 1096 6.71 56.44 3.69
C ALA A 1096 6.77 57.76 4.48
N VAL A 1097 7.66 58.70 4.11
CA VAL A 1097 7.67 60.06 4.69
C VAL A 1097 6.33 60.76 4.42
N ILE A 1098 5.88 60.75 3.17
CA ILE A 1098 4.60 61.35 2.77
C ILE A 1098 3.44 60.65 3.50
N GLN A 1099 3.44 59.33 3.56
CA GLN A 1099 2.39 58.56 4.21
C GLN A 1099 2.36 58.78 5.72
N THR A 1100 3.51 58.95 6.37
CA THR A 1100 3.59 59.29 7.80
C THR A 1100 2.89 60.62 8.09
N PHE A 1101 3.10 61.65 7.26
CA PHE A 1101 2.37 62.91 7.40
C PHE A 1101 0.87 62.75 7.15
N LYS A 1102 0.48 61.98 6.13
CA LYS A 1102 -0.94 61.68 5.86
C LYS A 1102 -1.61 60.99 7.05
N ASP A 1103 -0.96 59.98 7.62
CA ASP A 1103 -1.49 59.19 8.73
C ASP A 1103 -1.63 60.02 10.01
N GLU A 1104 -0.66 60.89 10.32
CA GLU A 1104 -0.77 61.80 11.46
C GLU A 1104 -1.87 62.84 11.23
N LEU A 1105 -1.92 63.51 10.08
CA LEU A 1105 -2.96 64.52 9.82
C LEU A 1105 -4.36 63.92 9.79
N ALA A 1106 -4.55 62.74 9.18
CA ALA A 1106 -5.83 62.05 9.15
C ALA A 1106 -6.32 61.62 10.56
N GLN A 1107 -5.41 61.45 11.51
CA GLN A 1107 -5.75 61.06 12.88
C GLN A 1107 -6.18 62.26 13.74
N TRP A 1108 -5.68 63.47 13.46
CA TRP A 1108 -5.83 64.64 14.33
C TRP A 1108 -6.64 65.80 13.74
N GLU A 1109 -6.80 65.84 12.42
CA GLU A 1109 -7.46 66.92 11.71
C GLU A 1109 -8.68 66.41 10.92
N ASN A 1110 -9.58 67.33 10.55
CA ASN A 1110 -10.70 67.00 9.68
C ASN A 1110 -10.18 66.59 8.28
N PRO A 1111 -10.79 65.61 7.58
CA PRO A 1111 -10.35 65.20 6.25
C PRO A 1111 -10.14 66.31 5.22
N ASN A 1112 -10.89 67.42 5.27
CA ASN A 1112 -10.68 68.55 4.37
C ASN A 1112 -9.46 69.40 4.78
N ASP A 1113 -9.34 69.74 6.05
CA ASP A 1113 -8.22 70.54 6.58
C ASP A 1113 -6.89 69.78 6.50
N ALA A 1114 -6.93 68.45 6.68
CA ALA A 1114 -5.78 67.56 6.59
C ALA A 1114 -5.11 67.62 5.21
N LYS A 1115 -5.86 67.81 4.12
CA LYS A 1115 -5.30 67.93 2.76
C LYS A 1115 -4.51 69.23 2.59
N PHE A 1116 -5.05 70.35 3.08
CA PHE A 1116 -4.37 71.65 3.02
C PHE A 1116 -3.10 71.64 3.86
N LEU A 1117 -3.20 71.19 5.12
CA LEU A 1117 -2.07 71.08 6.03
C LEU A 1117 -0.98 70.13 5.51
N LEU A 1118 -1.36 69.06 4.81
CA LEU A 1118 -0.41 68.16 4.17
C LEU A 1118 0.40 68.88 3.10
N CYS A 1119 -0.23 69.67 2.22
CA CYS A 1119 0.46 70.38 1.17
C CYS A 1119 1.45 71.42 1.74
N ASP A 1120 1.02 72.20 2.74
CA ASP A 1120 1.89 73.17 3.41
C ASP A 1120 3.08 72.50 4.11
N LEU A 1121 2.83 71.41 4.84
CA LEU A 1121 3.86 70.66 5.53
C LEU A 1121 4.88 70.04 4.57
N LEU A 1122 4.41 69.43 3.47
CA LEU A 1122 5.28 68.87 2.44
C LEU A 1122 6.13 69.94 1.75
N LYS A 1123 5.55 71.12 1.47
CA LYS A 1123 6.28 72.27 0.92
C LYS A 1123 7.36 72.73 1.90
N LYS A 1124 7.00 72.97 3.16
CA LYS A 1124 7.93 73.41 4.21
C LYS A 1124 9.10 72.44 4.37
N GLN A 1125 8.81 71.14 4.49
CA GLN A 1125 9.83 70.09 4.63
C GLN A 1125 10.70 69.97 3.38
N PHE A 1126 10.14 70.14 2.18
CA PHE A 1126 10.93 70.13 0.95
C PHE A 1126 11.88 71.32 0.87
N MET A 1127 11.40 72.53 1.15
CA MET A 1127 12.23 73.74 1.12
C MET A 1127 13.37 73.66 2.14
N LEU A 1128 13.06 73.24 3.37
CA LEU A 1128 14.07 73.00 4.41
C LEU A 1128 15.14 72.00 3.96
N MET A 1129 14.73 70.90 3.31
CA MET A 1129 15.68 69.91 2.76
C MET A 1129 16.59 70.51 1.69
N VAL A 1130 16.06 71.34 0.78
CA VAL A 1130 16.88 72.00 -0.25
C VAL A 1130 17.84 73.01 0.37
N ASP A 1131 17.37 73.83 1.32
CA ASP A 1131 18.19 74.80 2.05
C ASP A 1131 19.35 74.11 2.76
N ASN A 1132 19.07 73.02 3.48
CA ASN A 1132 20.08 72.21 4.17
C ASN A 1132 21.06 71.54 3.19
N PHE A 1133 20.57 71.04 2.04
CA PHE A 1133 21.43 70.44 1.01
C PHE A 1133 22.37 71.48 0.40
N GLU A 1134 21.92 72.71 0.15
CA GLU A 1134 22.78 73.80 -0.34
C GLU A 1134 23.81 74.24 0.71
N GLN A 1135 23.43 74.23 1.99
CA GLN A 1135 24.25 74.76 3.09
C GLN A 1135 25.33 73.78 3.58
N TYR A 1136 25.05 72.48 3.64
CA TYR A 1136 25.91 71.50 4.32
C TYR A 1136 26.62 70.54 3.35
N GLU A 1137 27.96 70.58 3.33
CA GLU A 1137 28.79 69.73 2.47
C GLU A 1137 28.63 68.22 2.75
N THR A 1138 28.30 67.86 4.00
CA THR A 1138 28.03 66.47 4.43
C THR A 1138 26.82 65.85 3.73
N LEU A 1139 25.84 66.67 3.36
CA LEU A 1139 24.63 66.27 2.63
C LEU A 1139 24.84 66.26 1.11
N ASN A 1140 25.44 67.33 0.57
CA ASN A 1140 25.58 67.49 -0.89
C ASN A 1140 26.77 66.78 -1.51
N ARG A 1141 27.80 66.46 -0.72
CA ARG A 1141 29.05 65.82 -1.17
C ARG A 1141 29.68 66.52 -2.40
N GLY A 1142 29.54 67.84 -2.48
CA GLY A 1142 30.03 68.66 -3.59
C GLY A 1142 29.19 68.63 -4.88
N GLY A 1143 28.02 67.99 -4.88
CA GLY A 1143 27.08 67.95 -6.00
C GLY A 1143 26.01 69.04 -5.96
N LYS A 1144 25.43 69.40 -7.11
CA LYS A 1144 24.31 70.34 -7.18
C LYS A 1144 22.99 69.66 -6.87
N VAL A 1145 22.01 70.43 -6.38
CA VAL A 1145 20.63 69.97 -6.13
C VAL A 1145 20.03 69.29 -7.37
N SER A 1146 20.24 69.87 -8.55
CA SER A 1146 19.75 69.36 -9.86
C SER A 1146 20.35 68.01 -10.28
N GLU A 1147 21.44 67.59 -9.67
CA GLU A 1147 22.20 66.39 -10.02
C GLU A 1147 21.91 65.22 -9.05
N ASN A 1148 21.19 65.45 -7.96
CA ASN A 1148 20.89 64.42 -6.97
C ASN A 1148 19.64 63.60 -7.35
N PRO A 1149 19.76 62.29 -7.59
CA PRO A 1149 18.63 61.46 -8.03
C PRO A 1149 17.54 61.29 -6.95
N VAL A 1150 17.88 61.39 -5.66
CA VAL A 1150 16.92 61.26 -4.56
C VAL A 1150 16.03 62.50 -4.48
N ILE A 1151 16.60 63.70 -4.66
CA ILE A 1151 15.85 64.96 -4.65
C ILE A 1151 14.84 65.00 -5.80
N ASP A 1152 15.22 64.52 -6.99
CA ASP A 1152 14.27 64.38 -8.12
C ASP A 1152 13.12 63.41 -7.80
N ILE A 1153 13.41 62.26 -7.17
CA ILE A 1153 12.36 61.32 -6.72
C ILE A 1153 11.43 62.00 -5.71
N ILE A 1154 11.98 62.71 -4.71
CA ILE A 1154 11.21 63.46 -3.71
C ILE A 1154 10.28 64.46 -4.40
N TYR A 1155 10.83 65.31 -5.27
CA TYR A 1155 10.03 66.31 -5.99
C TYR A 1155 8.89 65.68 -6.78
N ARG A 1156 9.17 64.59 -7.53
CA ARG A 1156 8.15 63.88 -8.31
C ARG A 1156 7.03 63.31 -7.42
N ARG A 1157 7.37 62.71 -6.27
CA ARG A 1157 6.39 62.12 -5.35
C ARG A 1157 5.58 63.16 -4.58
N VAL A 1158 6.21 64.26 -4.17
CA VAL A 1158 5.51 65.40 -3.56
C VAL A 1158 4.56 66.03 -4.59
N ARG A 1159 5.02 66.27 -5.82
CA ARG A 1159 4.16 66.76 -6.92
C ARG A 1159 2.97 65.84 -7.20
N ALA A 1160 3.20 64.52 -7.23
CA ALA A 1160 2.11 63.55 -7.38
C ALA A 1160 1.09 63.65 -6.25
N SER A 1161 1.56 63.83 -5.00
CA SER A 1161 0.68 64.00 -3.83
C SER A 1161 -0.17 65.27 -3.92
N PHE A 1162 0.42 66.39 -4.36
CA PHE A 1162 -0.31 67.64 -4.62
C PHE A 1162 -1.37 67.45 -5.71
N SER A 1163 -1.03 66.70 -6.77
CA SER A 1163 -1.95 66.44 -7.89
C SER A 1163 -3.15 65.57 -7.48
N THR A 1164 -2.98 64.69 -6.50
CA THR A 1164 -4.06 63.84 -5.95
C THR A 1164 -4.90 64.49 -4.86
N ALA A 1165 -4.46 65.64 -4.33
CA ALA A 1165 -5.16 66.41 -3.29
C ALA A 1165 -5.42 67.87 -3.74
N PRO A 1166 -6.17 68.10 -4.83
CA PRO A 1166 -6.34 69.45 -5.38
C PRO A 1166 -7.36 70.26 -4.58
N GLU A 1167 -6.91 71.04 -3.58
CA GLU A 1167 -7.77 71.97 -2.82
C GLU A 1167 -7.16 73.34 -2.42
N PRO A 1168 -5.85 73.68 -2.54
CA PRO A 1168 -5.38 75.06 -2.38
C PRO A 1168 -5.38 75.85 -3.71
N ASP A 1169 -5.88 77.09 -3.72
CA ASP A 1169 -5.90 77.96 -4.91
C ASP A 1169 -4.50 78.25 -5.49
N ASP A 1170 -3.43 78.19 -4.68
CA ASP A 1170 -2.03 78.52 -5.05
C ASP A 1170 -1.10 77.29 -5.17
N TYR A 1171 -1.64 76.05 -5.31
CA TYR A 1171 -0.80 74.85 -5.35
C TYR A 1171 0.16 74.83 -6.56
N GLU A 1172 -0.24 75.41 -7.70
CA GLU A 1172 0.61 75.54 -8.89
C GLU A 1172 1.79 76.48 -8.62
N GLN A 1173 1.56 77.59 -7.92
CA GLN A 1173 2.60 78.53 -7.50
C GLN A 1173 3.58 77.85 -6.53
N ALA A 1174 3.08 77.07 -5.56
CA ALA A 1174 3.94 76.30 -4.65
C ALA A 1174 4.83 75.28 -5.39
N LEU A 1175 4.28 74.58 -6.39
CA LEU A 1175 5.05 73.66 -7.23
C LEU A 1175 6.06 74.37 -8.12
N GLU A 1176 5.74 75.58 -8.60
CA GLU A 1176 6.65 76.42 -9.37
C GLU A 1176 7.81 76.96 -8.52
N GLU A 1177 7.53 77.42 -7.30
CA GLU A 1177 8.54 77.83 -6.30
C GLU A 1177 9.49 76.68 -5.97
N MET A 1178 8.97 75.48 -5.68
CA MET A 1178 9.78 74.30 -5.44
C MET A 1178 10.63 73.94 -6.67
N ARG A 1179 10.06 74.05 -7.88
CA ARG A 1179 10.77 73.77 -9.13
C ARG A 1179 11.88 74.79 -9.41
N ALA A 1180 11.67 76.05 -9.03
CA ALA A 1180 12.65 77.11 -9.20
C ALA A 1180 13.91 76.85 -8.34
N ARG A 1181 13.74 76.31 -7.12
CA ARG A 1181 14.86 75.91 -6.25
C ARG A 1181 15.66 74.70 -6.75
N LEU A 1182 15.13 73.93 -7.71
CA LEU A 1182 15.82 72.79 -8.32
C LEU A 1182 16.66 73.14 -9.55
N ARG A 1183 16.55 74.37 -10.07
CA ARG A 1183 17.27 74.87 -11.25
C ARG A 1183 18.46 75.72 -10.82
#